data_AF-A0A843JXS5-F1
#
_entry.id   AF-A0A843JXS5-F1
#
_cell.length_a   1.000
_cell.length_b   1.000
_cell.length_c   1.000
_cell.angle_alpha   90.00
_cell.angle_beta   90.00
_cell.angle_gamma   90.00
#
_symmetry.space_group_name_H-M   'P 1'
#
loop_
_entity.id
_entity.type
_entity.pdbx_description
1 polymer ?
#
loop_
_entity_poly.entity_id
_entity_poly.type
_entity_poly.pdbx_seq_one_letter_code
_entity_poly.pdbx_strand_id
1 'polypeptide(L)'
;MDYVRIGGVCLLLIVLAAALPADVLAQASESSSGAAPSISHSLLSGSSAQESSISAETLSKRNIGLKPLGSKSSTPSGAAASDQSAAQASSASAAPATQAATAPAAATVTTSQVSSSAPAQPESSSQNAPPAEQTSSASQQESSGSATTPASNDIITPDQISQDTIAADASTDSAATTPAEAASSGTSSGGSASEVVTPPEDVAAGTVVSATDSAADASTEAAENVTDEQSTDELTAENESQNETETESEEAEEEEIEEGDNRIWREGKSPYKYTWTPKTFSGFFYDLENEVGTERLTVDLEPNERSLETGKISYSTKPEATDFEFDDWGEYEVIGFMAEKYFAGYKASDLINDDRSLINDGQLRRVLVDSDEEKTVTTGSVLPLEEGYELRIKQIDIDGNKVYMALAKDGDEIDSKVIDPSNLDSSTYNYEVEVAGEDTSLILAHISNVFASTESALVTIDGLFQISDTYASVEDGDKYGKMEVKSVSDEGVEMENEDSLTLRRGSTVEIFGDVSFLVADADELRFAPLVKKTGSYDVRGTVIDPSETSEFTWNPYNFEGFYYDIDDDVGTENMTMRISGGSKIEEGDLEYSTKSQPVKFEFSDWGKYDVIGFMADKYFAGYNDETEFTDEASIIGEGQLRRVLTDSDDSRTIASGSVLSLEEGYELRIKQVDLNGNKVYLALAKDGDEVDSKVVTPSNDPTDGSSNYLYKIDMGGEKDVPLISAHVESVFRSTESDLATVDAIFQISDSPESVEEGEMHGKMKVDSLDYDGITLTNDGTISLSRGKDVDIMDNLRIQVADSDKRLLAPIATKTGEGTALSLTVSGAVVDKAAQIAVRSGTSALSGVAISIDGNTIGTTDSTGSISYIPKSTGTVKVVARKTGYNDATADMVVRTVEEASQLTAAQRANVTLANQLILNAPAEVSAGENFLITVTEGINQTPVAGAQILLDDNEIGNTSSQGTFTYAVNLTGEHSLKVEKEGYSSASRKIMVTSALEVMDLTLPETANAKQSMKISAVVHNKGSEVDTITLNLMVNDTLAESKDVTVEAGENSTVQFSYNPDETGLHRFSLNGKTGTVNVEEAQTSSWLIGLILVLLIAIGAGIYLYQTGELDKLQRQVKKMMQGR
;
A
#
# COMPACT_ATOMS: atom_id res chain seq x y z
N MET A 1 -14.30 39.88 -45.12
CA MET A 1 -12.98 40.32 -45.62
C MET A 1 -11.92 39.25 -45.37
N ASP A 2 -11.57 38.36 -46.31
CA ASP A 2 -12.42 37.67 -47.30
C ASP A 2 -11.68 36.44 -47.89
N TYR A 3 -12.43 35.34 -48.04
CA TYR A 3 -12.32 34.30 -49.07
C TYR A 3 -10.96 33.70 -49.51
N VAL A 4 -10.64 32.53 -48.93
CA VAL A 4 -10.77 31.18 -49.58
C VAL A 4 -9.83 30.74 -50.75
N ARG A 5 -9.42 29.45 -50.69
CA ARG A 5 -9.23 28.39 -51.76
C ARG A 5 -7.85 27.71 -51.99
N ILE A 6 -7.80 26.40 -51.65
CA ILE A 6 -7.21 25.24 -52.36
C ILE A 6 -5.69 25.22 -52.74
N GLY A 7 -4.88 24.48 -51.96
CA GLY A 7 -4.45 23.08 -52.24
C GLY A 7 -3.51 22.71 -53.42
N GLY A 8 -2.56 21.79 -53.18
CA GLY A 8 -2.13 20.79 -54.19
C GLY A 8 -0.63 20.58 -54.53
N VAL A 9 0.04 19.65 -53.81
CA VAL A 9 0.91 18.55 -54.33
C VAL A 9 2.05 18.83 -55.37
N CYS A 10 3.32 18.69 -54.92
CA CYS A 10 4.54 18.23 -55.64
C CYS A 10 5.08 19.07 -56.85
N LEU A 11 6.27 18.83 -57.47
CA LEU A 11 7.26 17.72 -57.43
C LEU A 11 8.70 18.19 -57.85
N LEU A 12 9.76 17.74 -57.13
CA LEU A 12 11.13 17.31 -57.56
C LEU A 12 12.05 18.16 -58.52
N LEU A 13 13.34 18.37 -58.18
CA LEU A 13 14.56 17.78 -58.85
C LEU A 13 15.94 18.45 -58.58
N ILE A 14 16.92 17.61 -58.17
CA ILE A 14 18.35 17.43 -58.61
C ILE A 14 19.16 18.67 -59.10
N VAL A 15 20.31 19.10 -58.53
CA VAL A 15 21.61 18.46 -58.09
C VAL A 15 22.69 18.32 -59.20
N LEU A 16 23.92 18.83 -58.95
CA LEU A 16 25.22 18.45 -59.58
C LEU A 16 26.43 19.04 -58.78
N ALA A 17 27.67 18.58 -59.01
CA ALA A 17 28.81 18.74 -58.07
C ALA A 17 30.24 18.80 -58.72
N ALA A 18 31.30 18.78 -57.88
CA ALA A 18 32.77 18.62 -58.13
C ALA A 18 33.64 19.91 -58.37
N ALA A 19 34.95 20.03 -58.04
CA ALA A 19 35.87 19.32 -57.09
C ALA A 19 37.32 19.93 -57.01
N LEU A 20 38.07 19.70 -55.90
CA LEU A 20 39.57 19.70 -55.70
C LEU A 20 40.38 21.06 -55.78
N PRO A 21 41.72 21.15 -55.49
CA PRO A 21 42.43 20.88 -54.20
C PRO A 21 43.67 21.79 -53.79
N ALA A 22 44.16 21.63 -52.54
CA ALA A 22 45.57 21.74 -51.99
C ALA A 22 46.46 23.03 -52.01
N ASP A 23 47.17 23.34 -50.89
CA ASP A 23 48.67 23.39 -50.66
C ASP A 23 49.10 24.22 -49.37
N VAL A 24 50.40 24.40 -49.08
CA VAL A 24 51.04 24.68 -47.74
C VAL A 24 51.94 25.96 -47.65
N LEU A 25 52.15 26.60 -46.46
CA LEU A 25 53.46 27.19 -45.97
C LEU A 25 53.52 27.98 -44.61
N ALA A 26 54.61 27.72 -43.84
CA ALA A 26 55.48 28.65 -43.05
C ALA A 26 55.07 29.37 -41.72
N GLN A 27 56.07 29.98 -41.04
CA GLN A 27 56.49 29.69 -39.64
C GLN A 27 57.30 30.85 -38.94
N ALA A 28 57.69 30.64 -37.66
CA ALA A 28 58.73 31.33 -36.82
C ALA A 28 58.32 32.65 -36.09
N SER A 29 58.83 33.03 -34.90
CA SER A 29 59.66 32.44 -33.81
C SER A 29 59.74 33.49 -32.65
N GLU A 30 60.17 33.31 -31.39
CA GLU A 30 60.79 32.26 -30.53
C GLU A 30 60.34 32.55 -29.04
N SER A 31 60.90 32.27 -27.84
CA SER A 31 62.09 31.67 -27.16
C SER A 31 61.74 31.56 -25.63
N SER A 32 62.46 30.97 -24.64
CA SER A 32 63.40 29.82 -24.51
C SER A 32 63.68 29.53 -22.99
N SER A 33 64.42 28.44 -22.67
CA SER A 33 65.01 28.04 -21.34
C SER A 33 64.10 27.44 -20.24
N GLY A 34 64.53 26.42 -19.45
CA GLY A 34 65.68 25.52 -19.65
C GLY A 34 66.09 24.56 -18.49
N ALA A 35 66.30 23.27 -18.84
CA ALA A 35 67.12 22.23 -18.14
C ALA A 35 66.63 21.50 -16.86
N ALA A 36 67.22 20.31 -16.62
CA ALA A 36 67.05 19.32 -15.52
C ALA A 36 68.48 18.81 -15.08
N PRO A 37 68.77 17.76 -14.23
CA PRO A 37 67.96 16.59 -13.79
C PRO A 37 68.24 15.98 -12.36
N SER A 38 67.80 14.72 -12.14
CA SER A 38 68.39 13.60 -11.33
C SER A 38 68.16 13.35 -9.80
N ILE A 39 67.25 12.38 -9.50
CA ILE A 39 67.24 11.21 -8.56
C ILE A 39 67.67 11.28 -7.06
N SER A 40 66.77 10.84 -6.13
CA SER A 40 66.95 9.74 -5.11
C SER A 40 66.38 9.96 -3.69
N HIS A 41 65.52 9.01 -3.25
CA HIS A 41 65.08 8.56 -1.89
C HIS A 41 65.47 9.31 -0.59
N SER A 42 64.52 9.53 0.35
CA SER A 42 64.27 8.64 1.54
C SER A 42 63.49 9.28 2.73
N LEU A 43 62.51 8.53 3.31
CA LEU A 43 61.95 8.55 4.70
C LEU A 43 61.15 9.80 5.23
N LEU A 44 59.83 9.65 5.55
CA LEU A 44 59.15 9.41 6.87
C LEU A 44 58.98 10.66 7.78
N SER A 45 57.89 10.88 8.56
CA SER A 45 56.66 10.09 8.82
C SER A 45 55.50 10.92 9.44
N GLY A 46 54.26 10.43 9.34
CA GLY A 46 53.10 10.77 10.19
C GLY A 46 52.24 11.98 9.75
N SER A 47 50.91 11.98 9.86
CA SER A 47 49.97 10.86 10.11
C SER A 47 48.62 11.18 9.44
N SER A 48 47.95 10.18 8.87
CA SER A 48 46.62 10.32 8.26
C SER A 48 45.93 8.95 8.24
N ALA A 49 44.69 8.86 8.75
CA ALA A 49 43.92 7.62 8.68
C ALA A 49 43.72 7.19 7.22
N GLN A 50 43.87 5.90 6.95
CA GLN A 50 43.86 5.37 5.58
C GLN A 50 42.57 4.58 5.37
N GLU A 51 41.60 5.19 4.68
CA GLU A 51 40.40 4.49 4.22
C GLU A 51 40.80 3.26 3.40
N SER A 52 40.48 2.07 3.92
CA SER A 52 40.66 0.81 3.20
C SER A 52 39.56 0.69 2.16
N SER A 53 39.86 0.98 0.89
CA SER A 53 38.94 0.78 -0.23
C SER A 53 38.52 -0.69 -0.31
N ILE A 54 37.33 -1.00 0.22
CA ILE A 54 36.77 -2.35 0.27
C ILE A 54 36.60 -2.86 -1.17
N SER A 55 37.30 -3.93 -1.52
CA SER A 55 37.18 -4.55 -2.84
C SER A 55 35.90 -5.37 -2.92
N ALA A 56 35.35 -5.55 -4.12
CA ALA A 56 34.05 -6.23 -4.29
C ALA A 56 34.03 -7.65 -3.68
N GLU A 57 35.15 -8.37 -3.73
CA GLU A 57 35.34 -9.70 -3.10
C GLU A 57 35.10 -9.72 -1.58
N THR A 58 35.16 -8.57 -0.89
CA THR A 58 34.88 -8.46 0.55
C THR A 58 33.41 -8.12 0.85
N LEU A 59 32.64 -7.63 -0.12
CA LEU A 59 31.19 -7.42 0.01
C LEU A 59 30.41 -8.69 -0.32
N SER A 60 30.88 -9.51 -1.26
CA SER A 60 30.36 -10.85 -1.55
C SER A 60 30.52 -11.88 -0.41
N LYS A 61 30.95 -11.45 0.79
CA LYS A 61 31.04 -12.27 2.00
C LYS A 61 29.99 -11.96 3.06
N ARG A 62 29.12 -10.96 2.84
CA ARG A 62 28.00 -10.64 3.76
C ARG A 62 26.67 -11.31 3.41
N ASN A 63 26.55 -11.90 2.22
CA ASN A 63 25.57 -12.97 1.99
C ASN A 63 26.32 -14.29 2.13
N ILE A 64 26.04 -15.07 3.17
CA ILE A 64 26.62 -16.40 3.34
C ILE A 64 25.81 -17.40 2.50
N GLY A 65 26.50 -18.20 1.69
CA GLY A 65 26.11 -19.59 1.48
C GLY A 65 25.02 -19.95 0.49
N LEU A 66 24.20 -19.03 -0.05
CA LEU A 66 23.14 -19.40 -1.01
C LEU A 66 23.72 -19.96 -2.33
N LYS A 67 23.72 -21.30 -2.45
CA LYS A 67 24.13 -22.08 -3.62
C LYS A 67 22.91 -22.33 -4.53
N PRO A 68 22.98 -22.14 -5.87
CA PRO A 68 21.88 -22.45 -6.77
C PRO A 68 21.80 -23.94 -7.12
N LEU A 69 20.60 -24.44 -7.44
CA LEU A 69 20.41 -25.81 -7.92
C LEU A 69 21.16 -26.09 -9.25
N GLY A 70 21.84 -27.24 -9.32
CA GLY A 70 22.71 -27.60 -10.43
C GLY A 70 21.94 -28.04 -11.69
N SER A 71 22.05 -27.28 -12.78
CA SER A 71 21.27 -27.55 -14.00
C SER A 71 21.70 -28.82 -14.75
N LYS A 72 20.81 -29.83 -14.78
CA LYS A 72 20.98 -31.10 -15.49
C LYS A 72 20.94 -30.93 -17.02
N SER A 73 22.08 -30.71 -17.66
CA SER A 73 22.21 -30.83 -19.11
C SER A 73 22.14 -32.30 -19.56
N SER A 74 20.95 -32.80 -19.88
CA SER A 74 20.76 -34.20 -20.29
C SER A 74 21.25 -34.46 -21.72
N THR A 75 22.05 -35.52 -21.92
CA THR A 75 22.41 -36.06 -23.25
C THR A 75 22.73 -37.55 -23.12
N PRO A 76 22.04 -38.45 -23.85
CA PRO A 76 22.14 -39.90 -23.61
C PRO A 76 23.21 -40.61 -24.46
N SER A 77 23.48 -41.87 -24.06
CA SER A 77 24.19 -42.93 -24.80
C SER A 77 25.74 -42.87 -24.87
N GLY A 78 26.39 -43.79 -24.15
CA GLY A 78 27.84 -44.02 -24.19
C GLY A 78 28.25 -45.37 -23.58
N ALA A 79 27.81 -46.49 -24.18
CA ALA A 79 28.01 -47.82 -23.59
C ALA A 79 29.39 -48.45 -23.87
N ALA A 80 29.94 -49.06 -22.81
CA ALA A 80 30.88 -50.19 -22.81
C ALA A 80 32.38 -50.00 -23.19
N ALA A 81 33.20 -50.36 -22.20
CA ALA A 81 34.35 -51.30 -22.28
C ALA A 81 35.81 -50.79 -22.28
N SER A 82 36.53 -51.36 -21.31
CA SER A 82 37.86 -51.99 -21.40
C SER A 82 39.12 -51.28 -20.85
N ASP A 83 39.76 -52.05 -19.96
CA ASP A 83 41.20 -52.24 -19.73
C ASP A 83 42.09 -51.19 -19.02
N GLN A 84 42.31 -51.51 -17.74
CA GLN A 84 43.62 -51.85 -17.16
C GLN A 84 44.58 -50.75 -16.68
N SER A 85 44.87 -50.88 -15.38
CA SER A 85 46.21 -50.85 -14.76
C SER A 85 46.86 -49.50 -14.47
N ALA A 86 47.78 -49.40 -13.51
CA ALA A 86 47.95 -50.14 -12.24
C ALA A 86 49.05 -49.44 -11.41
N ALA A 87 48.87 -49.40 -10.09
CA ALA A 87 49.88 -48.93 -9.13
C ALA A 87 50.24 -47.42 -9.30
N GLN A 88 51.00 -46.79 -8.39
CA GLN A 88 51.76 -47.34 -7.28
C GLN A 88 51.77 -46.38 -6.07
N ALA A 89 51.57 -46.92 -4.86
CA ALA A 89 51.70 -46.17 -3.63
C ALA A 89 53.18 -46.04 -3.18
N SER A 90 53.53 -44.91 -2.58
CA SER A 90 54.74 -44.81 -1.74
C SER A 90 54.67 -43.67 -0.70
N SER A 91 54.34 -44.07 0.54
CA SER A 91 54.98 -43.66 1.80
C SER A 91 55.41 -42.19 2.04
N ALA A 92 54.92 -41.64 3.16
CA ALA A 92 55.47 -40.44 3.79
C ALA A 92 56.92 -40.60 4.33
N SER A 93 57.57 -39.49 4.63
CA SER A 93 58.70 -39.39 5.58
C SER A 93 58.68 -38.02 6.27
N ALA A 94 58.96 -37.96 7.57
CA ALA A 94 58.66 -36.80 8.42
C ALA A 94 59.90 -36.04 8.97
N ALA A 95 59.66 -34.79 9.39
CA ALA A 95 60.50 -33.96 10.27
C ALA A 95 61.87 -33.51 9.65
N PRO A 96 62.63 -32.55 10.25
CA PRO A 96 62.97 -32.40 11.68
C PRO A 96 62.60 -31.04 12.31
N ALA A 97 62.95 -30.85 13.60
CA ALA A 97 62.67 -29.65 14.40
C ALA A 97 63.93 -29.06 15.09
N THR A 98 63.77 -27.88 15.71
CA THR A 98 64.78 -27.10 16.49
C THR A 98 65.86 -26.40 15.62
N GLN A 99 66.55 -25.32 16.05
CA GLN A 99 66.85 -24.85 17.42
C GLN A 99 67.03 -23.30 17.51
N ALA A 100 67.17 -22.76 18.73
CA ALA A 100 67.09 -21.32 19.06
C ALA A 100 68.42 -20.52 19.00
N ALA A 101 68.32 -19.17 19.12
CA ALA A 101 69.44 -18.27 19.44
C ALA A 101 68.94 -16.97 20.14
N THR A 102 69.84 -16.26 20.85
CA THR A 102 69.52 -15.16 21.78
C THR A 102 70.30 -13.86 21.54
N ALA A 103 69.66 -12.70 21.75
CA ALA A 103 70.21 -11.39 22.18
C ALA A 103 71.36 -10.73 21.36
N PRO A 104 71.45 -9.38 21.37
CA PRO A 104 72.33 -8.72 22.36
C PRO A 104 71.81 -7.35 22.87
N ALA A 105 72.57 -6.70 23.76
CA ALA A 105 72.32 -5.35 24.27
C ALA A 105 73.63 -4.55 24.42
N ALA A 106 73.57 -3.19 24.50
CA ALA A 106 74.31 -2.36 25.47
C ALA A 106 74.31 -0.83 25.19
N ALA A 107 74.01 -0.06 26.25
CA ALA A 107 74.70 1.18 26.72
C ALA A 107 74.65 2.52 25.93
N THR A 108 74.83 3.73 26.53
CA THR A 108 74.69 4.33 27.90
C THR A 108 74.93 5.87 27.78
N VAL A 109 74.67 6.66 28.85
CA VAL A 109 75.03 8.08 29.13
C VAL A 109 73.87 9.07 28.92
N THR A 110 73.30 9.85 29.87
CA THR A 110 73.50 10.20 31.32
C THR A 110 74.01 11.62 31.61
N THR A 111 73.11 12.49 32.13
CA THR A 111 73.30 13.54 33.18
C THR A 111 71.90 14.03 33.61
N SER A 112 71.44 13.88 34.87
CA SER A 112 71.70 14.73 36.08
C SER A 112 70.82 15.99 36.17
N GLN A 113 70.21 16.39 37.31
CA GLN A 113 70.13 15.84 38.68
C GLN A 113 69.09 16.61 39.54
N VAL A 114 68.42 15.95 40.52
CA VAL A 114 68.09 16.40 41.91
C VAL A 114 67.31 17.73 42.18
N SER A 115 66.40 17.94 43.15
CA SER A 115 65.47 17.16 44.02
C SER A 115 64.75 18.13 45.00
N SER A 116 63.70 17.65 45.69
CA SER A 116 63.33 17.92 47.12
C SER A 116 62.29 18.98 47.54
N SER A 117 61.52 18.54 48.56
CA SER A 117 60.88 19.28 49.68
C SER A 117 59.69 20.23 49.48
N ALA A 118 58.54 19.81 50.03
CA ALA A 118 57.54 20.64 50.74
C ALA A 118 58.10 21.06 52.15
N PRO A 119 57.39 21.83 53.02
CA PRO A 119 56.02 22.36 52.95
C PRO A 119 55.88 23.86 53.36
N ALA A 120 54.64 24.39 53.39
CA ALA A 120 54.06 25.12 54.56
C ALA A 120 52.73 25.84 54.25
N GLN A 121 51.79 25.80 55.21
CA GLN A 121 50.67 26.75 55.38
C GLN A 121 51.07 27.79 56.44
N PRO A 122 50.49 29.02 56.47
CA PRO A 122 49.62 29.34 57.61
C PRO A 122 48.47 30.36 57.38
N GLU A 123 47.32 30.03 57.98
CA GLU A 123 46.39 30.85 58.77
C GLU A 123 45.95 32.31 58.42
N SER A 124 44.61 32.48 58.44
CA SER A 124 43.84 33.63 58.99
C SER A 124 43.70 34.92 58.14
N SER A 125 42.69 35.79 58.33
CA SER A 125 41.74 35.94 59.45
C SER A 125 40.37 36.60 59.08
N SER A 126 39.45 36.60 60.06
CA SER A 126 38.41 37.62 60.33
C SER A 126 37.21 37.83 59.38
N GLN A 127 36.07 37.22 59.75
CA GLN A 127 34.81 37.87 60.15
C GLN A 127 34.47 39.28 59.58
N ASN A 128 33.27 39.43 59.01
CA ASN A 128 32.15 40.01 59.77
C ASN A 128 30.75 39.72 59.18
N ALA A 129 29.72 39.88 60.01
CA ALA A 129 28.29 39.70 59.68
C ALA A 129 27.56 41.07 59.53
N PRO A 130 26.23 41.14 59.27
CA PRO A 130 25.59 42.31 58.64
C PRO A 130 25.22 43.44 59.62
N PRO A 131 24.56 44.51 59.12
CA PRO A 131 23.16 44.68 59.57
C PRO A 131 22.16 45.16 58.48
N ALA A 132 21.07 44.39 58.36
CA ALA A 132 19.66 44.76 58.56
C ALA A 132 19.02 46.04 57.95
N GLU A 133 17.72 45.87 57.65
CA GLU A 133 16.66 46.90 57.59
C GLU A 133 16.66 47.89 56.39
N GLN A 134 15.52 48.39 55.88
CA GLN A 134 14.14 48.42 56.42
C GLN A 134 13.04 47.93 55.45
N THR A 135 11.93 47.50 56.04
CA THR A 135 10.60 47.32 55.43
C THR A 135 9.94 48.64 55.02
N SER A 136 9.10 48.65 53.96
CA SER A 136 7.78 49.34 54.03
C SER A 136 6.77 48.90 52.97
N SER A 137 5.63 48.44 53.45
CA SER A 137 4.34 48.21 52.78
C SER A 137 3.79 49.43 52.03
N ALA A 138 2.90 49.22 51.04
CA ALA A 138 1.46 49.57 51.15
C ALA A 138 0.66 49.49 49.82
N SER A 139 -0.09 48.38 49.66
CA SER A 139 -1.54 48.31 49.34
C SER A 139 -2.30 49.37 48.49
N GLN A 140 -3.20 48.83 47.65
CA GLN A 140 -4.58 49.30 47.33
C GLN A 140 -4.89 50.23 46.13
N GLN A 141 -5.53 49.60 45.12
CA GLN A 141 -6.95 49.80 44.74
C GLN A 141 -7.32 50.70 43.51
N GLU A 142 -7.98 50.03 42.56
CA GLU A 142 -9.01 50.46 41.58
C GLU A 142 -9.07 51.92 41.08
N SER A 143 -9.07 52.11 39.75
CA SER A 143 -10.34 52.13 39.00
C SER A 143 -10.20 52.39 37.48
N SER A 144 -11.30 52.10 36.76
CA SER A 144 -11.60 52.30 35.33
C SER A 144 -10.97 53.50 34.59
N GLY A 145 -10.59 53.29 33.32
CA GLY A 145 -10.08 54.36 32.43
C GLY A 145 -10.13 54.08 30.92
N SER A 146 -11.20 53.49 30.37
CA SER A 146 -11.34 53.26 28.92
C SER A 146 -11.94 54.48 28.19
N ALA A 147 -11.31 54.93 27.09
CA ALA A 147 -12.00 55.44 25.88
C ALA A 147 -11.05 55.81 24.70
N THR A 148 -11.28 55.14 23.55
CA THR A 148 -11.24 55.65 22.16
C THR A 148 -9.99 56.33 21.56
N THR A 149 -9.44 55.66 20.55
CA THR A 149 -8.93 56.24 19.29
C THR A 149 -10.05 56.88 18.43
N PRO A 150 -9.69 57.82 17.55
CA PRO A 150 -10.43 58.10 16.30
C PRO A 150 -9.50 58.14 15.06
N ALA A 151 -9.96 58.08 13.81
CA ALA A 151 -11.18 57.54 13.18
C ALA A 151 -11.06 57.69 11.62
N SER A 152 -12.01 57.09 10.88
CA SER A 152 -12.54 57.46 9.55
C SER A 152 -12.28 56.51 8.36
N ASN A 153 -13.19 56.35 7.37
CA ASN A 153 -14.68 56.25 7.37
C ASN A 153 -15.20 55.97 5.93
N ASP A 154 -16.32 55.21 5.75
CA ASP A 154 -17.61 55.71 5.19
C ASP A 154 -18.53 54.67 4.48
N ILE A 155 -19.76 54.45 5.04
CA ILE A 155 -21.15 54.43 4.46
C ILE A 155 -21.46 53.44 3.25
N ILE A 156 -22.64 52.81 3.01
CA ILE A 156 -24.08 53.06 3.34
C ILE A 156 -24.92 51.76 3.52
N THR A 157 -25.93 51.80 4.41
CA THR A 157 -27.10 50.88 4.60
C THR A 157 -28.26 51.12 3.58
N PRO A 158 -29.45 50.43 3.55
CA PRO A 158 -30.43 50.09 4.63
C PRO A 158 -31.14 48.69 4.48
N ASP A 159 -32.30 48.33 5.07
CA ASP A 159 -32.83 48.34 6.48
C ASP A 159 -34.28 47.71 6.52
N GLN A 160 -34.88 47.55 7.72
CA GLN A 160 -36.34 47.41 8.08
C GLN A 160 -37.03 46.02 8.24
N ILE A 161 -37.35 45.71 9.52
CA ILE A 161 -38.70 45.38 10.09
C ILE A 161 -39.24 43.92 10.28
N SER A 162 -39.44 43.61 11.58
CA SER A 162 -40.50 42.86 12.32
C SER A 162 -40.83 41.36 12.20
N GLN A 163 -40.82 40.74 13.40
CA GLN A 163 -41.85 39.89 14.07
C GLN A 163 -43.07 39.38 13.28
N ASP A 164 -43.42 38.10 13.48
CA ASP A 164 -44.64 37.74 14.24
C ASP A 164 -44.57 36.33 14.89
N THR A 165 -45.57 35.96 15.68
CA THR A 165 -45.82 34.62 16.29
C THR A 165 -47.20 34.11 15.85
N ILE A 166 -47.43 32.79 15.69
CA ILE A 166 -48.72 32.10 15.98
C ILE A 166 -48.59 30.56 15.79
N ALA A 167 -49.56 29.80 16.31
CA ALA A 167 -49.49 28.37 16.56
C ALA A 167 -50.12 27.43 15.49
N ALA A 168 -49.59 26.20 15.47
CA ALA A 168 -50.28 24.89 15.51
C ALA A 168 -51.31 24.40 14.44
N ASP A 169 -51.14 23.09 14.14
CA ASP A 169 -52.15 22.01 14.09
C ASP A 169 -52.60 21.39 12.74
N ALA A 170 -52.93 20.09 12.83
CA ALA A 170 -53.83 19.26 12.00
C ALA A 170 -53.56 18.99 10.48
N SER A 171 -52.79 17.92 10.22
CA SER A 171 -53.25 16.60 9.73
C SER A 171 -54.05 16.37 8.40
N THR A 172 -53.96 15.10 7.95
CA THR A 172 -54.86 14.31 7.06
C THR A 172 -54.88 14.51 5.52
N ASP A 173 -54.05 13.70 4.83
CA ASP A 173 -54.45 12.47 4.08
C ASP A 173 -55.66 12.47 3.11
N SER A 174 -55.48 11.94 1.88
CA SER A 174 -56.40 10.97 1.24
C SER A 174 -55.92 10.34 -0.11
N ALA A 175 -55.43 9.10 -0.02
CA ALA A 175 -56.00 7.88 -0.66
C ALA A 175 -56.05 7.56 -2.18
N ALA A 176 -55.73 6.27 -2.46
CA ALA A 176 -56.34 5.31 -3.43
C ALA A 176 -55.87 5.31 -4.91
N THR A 177 -55.82 4.17 -5.64
CA THR A 177 -56.62 2.92 -5.55
C THR A 177 -55.88 1.57 -5.78
N THR A 178 -56.40 0.52 -5.12
CA THR A 178 -56.16 -0.94 -5.26
C THR A 178 -57.11 -1.57 -6.33
N PRO A 179 -57.50 -2.89 -6.39
CA PRO A 179 -57.25 -4.13 -5.59
C PRO A 179 -56.46 -5.19 -6.40
N ALA A 180 -56.43 -6.53 -6.18
CA ALA A 180 -57.14 -7.55 -5.37
C ALA A 180 -56.23 -8.81 -5.26
N GLU A 181 -56.41 -9.91 -4.52
CA GLU A 181 -57.19 -10.39 -3.34
C GLU A 181 -56.64 -11.84 -3.07
N ALA A 182 -56.75 -12.56 -1.94
CA ALA A 182 -57.19 -12.37 -0.54
C ALA A 182 -56.58 -13.59 0.26
N ALA A 183 -56.96 -14.07 1.45
CA ALA A 183 -58.04 -13.81 2.42
C ALA A 183 -57.69 -14.41 3.81
N SER A 184 -58.33 -13.91 4.88
CA SER A 184 -58.75 -14.64 6.11
C SER A 184 -57.70 -15.34 7.02
N SER A 185 -57.75 -15.31 8.37
CA SER A 185 -58.48 -14.54 9.41
C SER A 185 -58.09 -15.12 10.80
N GLY A 186 -58.04 -14.42 11.94
CA GLY A 186 -58.24 -12.99 12.26
C GLY A 186 -58.79 -12.78 13.71
N THR A 187 -58.62 -11.56 14.28
CA THR A 187 -59.21 -11.06 15.56
C THR A 187 -58.70 -11.67 16.89
N SER A 188 -58.71 -11.00 18.07
CA SER A 188 -59.27 -9.69 18.48
C SER A 188 -58.62 -9.01 19.73
N SER A 189 -58.29 -7.71 19.61
CA SER A 189 -58.50 -6.56 20.54
C SER A 189 -58.32 -6.61 22.09
N GLY A 190 -57.62 -5.59 22.62
CA GLY A 190 -57.92 -4.88 23.90
C GLY A 190 -57.31 -5.47 25.18
N GLY A 191 -57.03 -4.70 26.25
CA GLY A 191 -57.22 -3.26 26.51
C GLY A 191 -56.44 -2.78 27.78
N SER A 192 -56.67 -1.55 28.24
CA SER A 192 -55.76 -0.80 29.15
C SER A 192 -55.84 -1.06 30.67
N ALA A 193 -54.73 -0.73 31.34
CA ALA A 193 -54.61 0.01 32.63
C ALA A 193 -54.31 -0.74 33.96
N SER A 194 -53.72 0.07 34.89
CA SER A 194 -53.51 -0.08 36.34
C SER A 194 -52.36 -0.95 36.90
N GLU A 195 -51.36 -0.24 37.44
CA GLU A 195 -50.95 -0.21 38.85
C GLU A 195 -51.04 -1.46 39.76
N VAL A 196 -49.86 -1.83 40.30
CA VAL A 196 -49.49 -2.10 41.71
C VAL A 196 -50.37 -3.00 42.63
N VAL A 197 -49.67 -3.78 43.48
CA VAL A 197 -50.09 -4.48 44.71
C VAL A 197 -50.43 -5.99 44.59
N THR A 198 -49.89 -6.77 45.53
CA THR A 198 -49.99 -8.23 45.78
C THR A 198 -51.15 -8.59 46.73
N PRO A 199 -51.32 -9.82 47.28
CA PRO A 199 -51.23 -11.21 46.76
C PRO A 199 -52.69 -11.79 46.70
N PRO A 200 -53.12 -13.03 47.09
CA PRO A 200 -52.45 -14.30 47.45
C PRO A 200 -53.13 -15.57 46.84
N GLU A 201 -52.89 -16.73 47.49
CA GLU A 201 -53.70 -17.95 47.71
C GLU A 201 -55.13 -18.00 47.11
N ASP A 202 -55.61 -19.14 46.57
CA ASP A 202 -55.81 -20.41 47.32
C ASP A 202 -55.83 -21.72 46.45
N VAL A 203 -55.87 -22.86 47.13
CA VAL A 203 -55.76 -24.30 46.72
C VAL A 203 -56.71 -24.80 45.57
N ALA A 204 -56.57 -25.99 44.93
CA ALA A 204 -56.01 -27.28 45.37
C ALA A 204 -55.73 -28.35 44.25
N ALA A 205 -54.76 -29.25 44.55
CA ALA A 205 -54.70 -30.72 44.26
C ALA A 205 -54.70 -31.28 42.82
N GLY A 206 -53.68 -32.10 42.46
CA GLY A 206 -53.70 -32.80 41.15
C GLY A 206 -52.77 -33.98 40.78
N THR A 207 -51.67 -34.33 41.49
CA THR A 207 -51.00 -35.68 41.44
C THR A 207 -50.41 -36.17 40.08
N VAL A 208 -49.14 -36.56 39.83
CA VAL A 208 -47.78 -36.69 40.47
C VAL A 208 -46.77 -36.91 39.29
N VAL A 209 -45.44 -37.10 39.37
CA VAL A 209 -44.42 -37.37 40.42
C VAL A 209 -43.04 -36.82 39.98
N SER A 210 -42.12 -36.64 40.93
CA SER A 210 -40.64 -36.78 40.85
C SER A 210 -39.79 -35.91 39.89
N ALA A 211 -38.59 -35.45 40.27
CA ALA A 211 -37.97 -35.30 41.60
C ALA A 211 -36.71 -34.39 41.53
N THR A 212 -36.72 -33.29 42.29
CA THR A 212 -35.69 -32.77 43.25
C THR A 212 -34.18 -33.10 43.06
N ASP A 213 -33.22 -32.23 43.41
CA ASP A 213 -33.30 -31.01 44.26
C ASP A 213 -32.19 -29.96 43.97
N SER A 214 -32.23 -28.81 44.67
CA SER A 214 -31.40 -27.62 44.38
C SER A 214 -30.53 -27.06 45.54
N ALA A 215 -29.53 -26.28 45.12
CA ALA A 215 -28.64 -25.28 45.76
C ALA A 215 -28.95 -24.64 47.14
N ALA A 216 -27.90 -24.09 47.78
CA ALA A 216 -27.99 -22.98 48.76
C ALA A 216 -26.66 -22.16 48.94
N ASP A 217 -26.59 -21.01 48.25
CA ASP A 217 -26.16 -19.64 48.63
C ASP A 217 -25.02 -19.29 49.66
N ALA A 218 -24.55 -18.03 49.61
CA ALA A 218 -23.49 -17.37 50.41
C ALA A 218 -24.02 -16.74 51.75
N SER A 219 -23.33 -15.96 52.61
CA SER A 219 -22.03 -15.21 52.66
C SER A 219 -21.59 -15.03 54.15
N THR A 220 -20.79 -14.08 54.70
CA THR A 220 -20.18 -12.78 54.32
C THR A 220 -19.02 -12.38 55.30
N GLU A 221 -18.17 -11.41 54.91
CA GLU A 221 -17.41 -10.40 55.73
C GLU A 221 -16.49 -10.77 56.94
N ALA A 222 -15.18 -10.49 56.74
CA ALA A 222 -14.26 -9.68 57.59
C ALA A 222 -13.63 -10.14 58.95
N ALA A 223 -12.30 -9.93 59.01
CA ALA A 223 -11.45 -9.41 60.13
C ALA A 223 -10.48 -10.32 60.94
N GLU A 224 -9.33 -9.72 61.31
CA GLU A 224 -8.29 -10.07 62.31
C GLU A 224 -7.36 -11.31 62.13
N ASN A 225 -6.24 -11.11 61.41
CA ASN A 225 -4.83 -11.05 61.89
C ASN A 225 -4.28 -12.02 63.00
N VAL A 226 -2.94 -12.21 63.02
CA VAL A 226 -2.06 -12.65 64.14
C VAL A 226 -1.62 -14.15 64.23
N THR A 227 -0.46 -14.43 63.60
CA THR A 227 0.71 -15.23 64.07
C THR A 227 0.76 -16.77 64.22
N ASP A 228 1.96 -17.27 63.85
CA ASP A 228 2.84 -18.25 64.52
C ASP A 228 2.62 -19.79 64.49
N GLU A 229 3.52 -20.41 63.72
CA GLU A 229 4.51 -21.43 64.14
C GLU A 229 4.20 -22.95 64.26
N GLN A 230 5.22 -23.70 63.80
CA GLN A 230 5.74 -24.98 64.31
C GLN A 230 4.92 -26.29 64.24
N SER A 231 5.10 -26.98 63.09
CA SER A 231 5.94 -28.20 62.96
C SER A 231 5.59 -29.53 63.67
N THR A 232 6.31 -30.58 63.28
CA THR A 232 6.31 -31.98 63.76
C THR A 232 5.04 -32.77 63.42
N ASP A 233 5.09 -33.77 62.53
CA ASP A 233 5.83 -35.06 62.56
C ASP A 233 5.20 -36.10 63.51
N GLU A 234 4.62 -37.17 62.94
CA GLU A 234 5.20 -38.52 62.95
C GLU A 234 4.19 -39.60 62.49
N LEU A 235 4.63 -40.46 61.54
CA LEU A 235 4.33 -41.91 61.41
C LEU A 235 2.83 -42.36 61.26
N THR A 236 2.46 -43.48 60.64
CA THR A 236 3.09 -44.80 60.37
C THR A 236 2.66 -45.33 58.99
N ALA A 237 3.54 -45.94 58.18
CA ALA A 237 3.84 -47.39 58.11
C ALA A 237 2.65 -48.29 57.68
N GLU A 238 2.76 -49.37 56.88
CA GLU A 238 3.92 -50.04 56.23
C GLU A 238 3.39 -51.11 55.21
N ASN A 239 4.26 -51.65 54.34
CA ASN A 239 4.16 -52.98 53.69
C ASN A 239 3.06 -53.28 52.62
N GLU A 240 3.24 -54.16 51.60
CA GLU A 240 4.43 -54.90 51.09
C GLU A 240 4.17 -55.52 49.66
N SER A 241 5.21 -56.11 49.04
CA SER A 241 5.22 -57.04 47.86
C SER A 241 4.91 -56.45 46.45
N GLN A 242 5.87 -56.39 45.50
CA GLN A 242 6.42 -57.46 44.60
C GLN A 242 5.43 -57.88 43.48
N ASN A 243 5.80 -58.09 42.21
CA ASN A 243 7.10 -58.31 41.50
C ASN A 243 6.92 -57.78 40.03
N GLU A 244 7.91 -57.32 39.26
CA GLU A 244 8.91 -58.10 38.49
C GLU A 244 10.04 -57.20 37.91
N THR A 245 11.00 -57.79 37.19
CA THR A 245 12.29 -57.17 36.82
C THR A 245 12.42 -56.92 35.31
N GLU A 246 12.79 -55.70 34.92
CA GLU A 246 13.52 -55.42 33.67
C GLU A 246 14.80 -54.60 33.95
N THR A 247 15.52 -54.19 32.90
CA THR A 247 17.00 -54.02 32.95
C THR A 247 17.43 -52.56 32.97
N GLU A 248 18.45 -52.22 33.76
CA GLU A 248 19.16 -50.93 33.70
C GLU A 248 19.75 -50.71 32.31
N SER A 249 19.25 -49.70 31.60
CA SER A 249 20.03 -48.89 30.66
C SER A 249 20.66 -47.74 31.45
N GLU A 250 21.93 -47.43 31.17
CA GLU A 250 22.56 -46.21 31.66
C GLU A 250 21.96 -45.02 30.88
N GLU A 251 20.86 -44.46 31.40
CA GLU A 251 20.41 -43.12 31.02
C GLU A 251 21.52 -42.13 31.36
N ALA A 252 21.94 -41.35 30.38
CA ALA A 252 22.81 -40.22 30.67
C ALA A 252 21.99 -39.21 31.49
N GLU A 253 22.56 -38.70 32.58
CA GLU A 253 21.98 -37.55 33.28
C GLU A 253 22.06 -36.36 32.33
N GLU A 254 20.95 -36.05 31.64
CA GLU A 254 20.80 -34.81 30.88
C GLU A 254 20.97 -33.66 31.88
N GLU A 255 22.03 -32.85 31.71
CA GLU A 255 22.19 -31.65 32.53
C GLU A 255 21.00 -30.73 32.29
N GLU A 256 20.14 -30.60 33.29
CA GLU A 256 18.95 -29.73 33.28
C GLU A 256 19.37 -28.32 32.81
N ILE A 257 19.01 -27.99 31.56
CA ILE A 257 19.45 -26.75 30.93
C ILE A 257 18.61 -25.61 31.51
N GLU A 258 19.14 -24.93 32.52
CA GLU A 258 18.53 -23.69 33.05
C GLU A 258 18.34 -22.69 31.88
N GLU A 259 17.07 -22.53 31.46
CA GLU A 259 16.68 -21.52 30.49
C GLU A 259 16.66 -20.16 31.15
N GLY A 260 17.16 -19.14 30.44
CA GLY A 260 17.24 -17.80 30.97
C GLY A 260 15.93 -17.05 30.82
N ASP A 261 15.28 -16.67 31.93
CA ASP A 261 13.99 -15.92 31.98
C ASP A 261 13.98 -14.55 31.27
N ASN A 262 15.13 -14.05 30.78
CA ASN A 262 15.29 -12.65 30.34
C ASN A 262 16.19 -12.54 29.09
N ARG A 263 16.08 -11.42 28.36
CA ARG A 263 16.96 -11.12 27.22
C ARG A 263 18.36 -10.63 27.62
N ILE A 264 18.52 -10.01 28.79
CA ILE A 264 19.82 -9.46 29.27
C ILE A 264 20.42 -10.34 30.37
N TRP A 265 21.65 -10.81 30.13
CA TRP A 265 22.50 -11.40 31.18
C TRP A 265 23.09 -10.29 32.06
N ARG A 266 23.03 -10.45 33.39
CA ARG A 266 23.52 -9.46 34.35
C ARG A 266 24.32 -10.10 35.49
N GLU A 267 25.51 -9.58 35.75
CA GLU A 267 26.42 -10.06 36.78
C GLU A 267 25.75 -10.12 38.16
N GLY A 268 25.90 -11.25 38.85
CA GLY A 268 25.29 -11.49 40.17
C GLY A 268 23.75 -11.65 40.19
N LYS A 269 23.06 -11.48 39.05
CA LYS A 269 21.61 -11.68 38.89
C LYS A 269 21.30 -12.93 38.05
N SER A 270 22.06 -13.17 36.98
CA SER A 270 21.91 -14.32 36.07
C SER A 270 22.83 -15.49 36.44
N PRO A 271 22.46 -16.76 36.16
CA PRO A 271 23.38 -17.89 36.27
C PRO A 271 24.52 -17.79 35.24
N TYR A 272 25.65 -18.44 35.55
CA TYR A 272 26.88 -18.36 34.75
C TYR A 272 26.81 -19.16 33.44
N LYS A 273 26.20 -20.34 33.49
CA LYS A 273 25.68 -21.06 32.33
C LYS A 273 24.30 -20.46 32.04
N TYR A 274 24.10 -19.86 30.87
CA TYR A 274 22.87 -19.13 30.54
C TYR A 274 22.44 -19.44 29.11
N THR A 275 21.17 -19.80 28.93
CA THR A 275 20.60 -20.19 27.62
C THR A 275 19.51 -19.22 27.20
N TRP A 276 19.71 -18.54 26.07
CA TRP A 276 18.63 -17.83 25.36
C TRP A 276 17.88 -18.81 24.45
N THR A 277 16.56 -18.73 24.47
CA THR A 277 15.63 -19.46 23.58
C THR A 277 14.70 -18.45 22.88
N PRO A 278 13.87 -18.83 21.90
CA PRO A 278 13.07 -17.85 21.17
C PRO A 278 11.94 -17.24 22.02
N LYS A 279 11.67 -17.79 23.21
CA LYS A 279 10.77 -17.22 24.22
C LYS A 279 11.40 -16.05 24.99
N THR A 280 12.74 -15.95 25.03
CA THR A 280 13.46 -14.93 25.81
C THR A 280 14.46 -14.08 25.01
N PHE A 281 14.77 -14.46 23.76
CA PHE A 281 15.39 -13.59 22.77
C PHE A 281 14.46 -13.39 21.56
N SER A 282 13.99 -12.15 21.35
CA SER A 282 13.05 -11.83 20.26
C SER A 282 13.69 -11.89 18.86
N GLY A 283 15.02 -11.93 18.82
CA GLY A 283 15.81 -12.04 17.60
C GLY A 283 15.59 -13.35 16.85
N PHE A 284 15.52 -14.48 17.57
CA PHE A 284 15.34 -15.80 16.96
C PHE A 284 13.96 -15.96 16.30
N PHE A 285 13.88 -16.91 15.37
CA PHE A 285 12.60 -17.32 14.80
C PHE A 285 11.70 -17.95 15.89
N TYR A 286 10.41 -17.57 15.90
CA TYR A 286 9.38 -18.22 16.68
C TYR A 286 8.04 -18.19 15.93
N ASP A 287 7.37 -19.34 15.87
CA ASP A 287 6.03 -19.51 15.34
C ASP A 287 5.03 -19.47 16.50
N LEU A 288 4.16 -18.46 16.52
CA LEU A 288 3.17 -18.29 17.60
C LEU A 288 2.03 -19.31 17.53
N GLU A 289 1.75 -19.82 16.32
CA GLU A 289 0.61 -20.71 16.05
C GLU A 289 0.96 -22.17 16.34
N ASN A 290 2.05 -22.62 15.74
CA ASN A 290 2.59 -23.97 15.86
C ASN A 290 3.47 -24.15 17.13
N GLU A 291 3.70 -23.08 17.89
CA GLU A 291 4.59 -22.98 19.06
C GLU A 291 6.08 -23.22 18.79
N VAL A 292 6.47 -23.38 17.52
CA VAL A 292 7.79 -23.79 17.03
C VAL A 292 8.87 -22.74 17.32
N GLY A 293 9.99 -23.17 17.89
CA GLY A 293 11.01 -22.29 18.45
C GLY A 293 12.36 -22.96 18.67
N THR A 294 13.06 -23.25 17.57
CA THR A 294 14.17 -24.21 17.55
C THR A 294 15.52 -23.73 18.09
N GLU A 295 15.78 -22.42 18.09
CA GLU A 295 17.13 -21.87 18.29
C GLU A 295 17.52 -21.71 19.77
N ARG A 296 18.70 -22.19 20.15
CA ARG A 296 19.29 -22.03 21.48
C ARG A 296 20.68 -21.43 21.37
N LEU A 297 20.98 -20.40 22.18
CA LEU A 297 22.33 -19.86 22.35
C LEU A 297 22.71 -19.92 23.82
N THR A 298 23.75 -20.68 24.14
CA THR A 298 24.26 -20.86 25.49
C THR A 298 25.62 -20.19 25.65
N VAL A 299 25.81 -19.51 26.77
CA VAL A 299 27.13 -19.06 27.26
C VAL A 299 27.45 -19.72 28.58
N ASP A 300 28.74 -19.99 28.84
CA ASP A 300 29.24 -20.52 30.10
C ASP A 300 30.41 -19.64 30.60
N LEU A 301 30.07 -18.65 31.43
CA LEU A 301 30.98 -17.61 31.93
C LEU A 301 31.72 -18.03 33.20
N GLU A 302 33.02 -17.72 33.29
CA GLU A 302 33.74 -17.85 34.55
C GLU A 302 33.47 -16.63 35.48
N PRO A 303 33.32 -16.83 36.81
CA PRO A 303 32.95 -15.74 37.72
C PRO A 303 33.92 -14.56 37.75
N ASN A 304 33.39 -13.34 37.60
CA ASN A 304 34.14 -12.08 37.48
C ASN A 304 35.01 -11.96 36.20
N GLU A 305 34.85 -12.86 35.22
CA GLU A 305 35.55 -12.77 33.94
C GLU A 305 34.71 -12.04 32.87
N ARG A 306 35.40 -11.46 31.89
CA ARG A 306 34.82 -10.92 30.65
C ARG A 306 35.35 -11.68 29.42
N SER A 307 35.79 -12.91 29.66
CA SER A 307 36.39 -13.85 28.71
C SER A 307 35.39 -14.97 28.46
N LEU A 308 35.11 -15.28 27.20
CA LEU A 308 34.45 -16.52 26.80
C LEU A 308 35.49 -17.33 26.02
N GLU A 309 36.15 -18.27 26.70
CA GLU A 309 37.19 -19.12 26.10
C GLU A 309 36.63 -20.05 25.00
N THR A 310 37.50 -20.76 24.26
CA THR A 310 37.09 -21.77 23.26
C THR A 310 36.07 -22.75 23.85
N GLY A 311 34.92 -22.94 23.19
CA GLY A 311 33.85 -23.82 23.65
C GLY A 311 33.03 -23.30 24.84
N LYS A 312 33.10 -21.99 25.16
CA LYS A 312 32.24 -21.34 26.17
C LYS A 312 31.01 -20.63 25.58
N ILE A 313 30.85 -20.68 24.26
CA ILE A 313 29.64 -20.31 23.55
C ILE A 313 29.24 -21.52 22.71
N SER A 314 28.02 -22.02 22.88
CA SER A 314 27.42 -22.99 21.98
C SER A 314 26.11 -22.46 21.42
N TYR A 315 25.83 -22.80 20.17
CA TYR A 315 24.56 -22.54 19.50
C TYR A 315 24.04 -23.86 18.94
N SER A 316 22.78 -24.15 19.21
CA SER A 316 22.11 -25.33 18.69
C SER A 316 20.74 -25.00 18.12
N THR A 317 20.32 -25.78 17.14
CA THR A 317 18.98 -25.67 16.55
C THR A 317 18.56 -27.01 15.97
N LYS A 318 17.30 -27.40 16.16
CA LYS A 318 16.75 -28.72 15.80
C LYS A 318 15.52 -28.56 14.90
N PRO A 319 15.26 -29.44 13.92
CA PRO A 319 14.03 -29.34 13.14
C PRO A 319 12.80 -29.58 14.04
N GLU A 320 11.77 -28.77 13.86
CA GLU A 320 10.46 -28.94 14.47
C GLU A 320 9.39 -28.94 13.37
N ALA A 321 8.34 -29.75 13.56
CA ALA A 321 7.25 -29.86 12.60
C ALA A 321 6.28 -28.68 12.73
N THR A 322 5.70 -28.28 11.60
CA THR A 322 4.67 -27.24 11.46
C THR A 322 3.66 -27.72 10.42
N ASP A 323 2.39 -27.38 10.59
CA ASP A 323 1.37 -27.67 9.58
C ASP A 323 1.61 -26.84 8.30
N PHE A 324 1.17 -27.34 7.13
CA PHE A 324 0.96 -26.50 5.96
C PHE A 324 -0.29 -25.64 6.15
N GLU A 325 -0.32 -24.44 5.54
CA GLU A 325 -1.54 -23.60 5.51
C GLU A 325 -2.72 -24.29 4.78
N PHE A 326 -2.43 -25.32 3.98
CA PHE A 326 -3.42 -26.24 3.42
C PHE A 326 -3.37 -27.59 4.13
N ASP A 327 -4.15 -27.72 5.23
CA ASP A 327 -4.20 -28.85 6.18
C ASP A 327 -4.04 -30.25 5.54
N ASP A 328 -4.75 -30.49 4.43
CA ASP A 328 -4.83 -31.79 3.75
C ASP A 328 -3.45 -32.31 3.27
N TRP A 329 -2.41 -31.45 3.16
CA TRP A 329 -1.04 -31.86 2.85
C TRP A 329 -0.25 -32.42 4.04
N GLY A 330 -0.65 -32.14 5.28
CA GLY A 330 0.01 -32.59 6.52
C GLY A 330 1.05 -31.61 7.08
N GLU A 331 2.19 -32.15 7.52
CA GLU A 331 3.26 -31.42 8.20
C GLU A 331 4.54 -31.28 7.35
N TYR A 332 5.30 -30.21 7.58
CA TYR A 332 6.69 -30.08 7.14
C TYR A 332 7.60 -29.62 8.29
N GLU A 333 8.91 -29.79 8.13
CA GLU A 333 9.89 -29.40 9.15
C GLU A 333 10.49 -28.03 8.84
N VAL A 334 10.57 -27.19 9.86
CA VAL A 334 11.27 -25.91 9.83
C VAL A 334 12.36 -25.86 10.88
N ILE A 335 13.34 -24.99 10.65
CA ILE A 335 14.44 -24.74 11.56
C ILE A 335 14.80 -23.26 11.52
N GLY A 336 14.85 -22.61 12.68
CA GLY A 336 15.52 -21.32 12.79
C GLY A 336 17.01 -21.54 12.63
N PHE A 337 17.66 -20.85 11.70
CA PHE A 337 19.11 -20.87 11.56
C PHE A 337 19.63 -19.45 11.48
N MET A 338 20.47 -19.09 12.45
CA MET A 338 21.08 -17.76 12.58
C MET A 338 20.06 -16.61 12.57
N ALA A 339 18.93 -16.78 13.28
CA ALA A 339 17.80 -15.84 13.36
C ALA A 339 16.93 -15.69 12.08
N GLU A 340 16.95 -16.62 11.13
CA GLU A 340 15.98 -16.71 10.01
C GLU A 340 15.24 -18.07 9.98
N LYS A 341 13.95 -18.09 9.58
CA LYS A 341 13.16 -19.33 9.33
C LYS A 341 13.65 -20.01 8.04
N TYR A 342 14.10 -21.25 8.15
CA TYR A 342 14.40 -22.14 7.02
C TYR A 342 13.49 -23.37 7.02
N PHE A 343 13.22 -23.89 5.84
CA PHE A 343 12.69 -25.22 5.58
C PHE A 343 13.80 -26.27 5.79
N ALA A 344 13.50 -27.27 6.62
CA ALA A 344 14.40 -28.35 7.00
C ALA A 344 14.05 -29.70 6.34
N GLY A 345 12.77 -29.96 6.07
CA GLY A 345 12.32 -31.26 5.56
C GLY A 345 10.81 -31.39 5.37
N TYR A 346 10.37 -32.55 4.91
CA TYR A 346 8.95 -32.94 4.88
C TYR A 346 8.71 -34.13 5.81
N LYS A 347 7.52 -34.20 6.42
CA LYS A 347 7.02 -35.40 7.09
C LYS A 347 6.20 -36.27 6.12
N ALA A 348 6.12 -37.56 6.40
CA ALA A 348 5.29 -38.49 5.66
C ALA A 348 3.79 -38.19 5.86
N SER A 349 3.05 -38.04 4.76
CA SER A 349 1.60 -37.78 4.71
C SER A 349 0.94 -38.63 3.61
N ASP A 350 -0.36 -38.45 3.34
CA ASP A 350 -1.00 -39.10 2.19
C ASP A 350 -0.39 -38.63 0.84
N LEU A 351 0.15 -37.40 0.78
CA LEU A 351 0.83 -36.85 -0.40
C LEU A 351 2.34 -37.14 -0.43
N ILE A 352 3.02 -37.09 0.72
CA ILE A 352 4.47 -37.28 0.84
C ILE A 352 4.77 -38.68 1.38
N ASN A 353 5.33 -39.56 0.54
CA ASN A 353 5.40 -41.01 0.84
C ASN A 353 6.28 -41.40 2.04
N ASP A 354 7.36 -40.66 2.30
CA ASP A 354 8.40 -40.97 3.29
C ASP A 354 8.97 -39.65 3.85
N ASP A 355 9.46 -39.64 5.10
CA ASP A 355 10.14 -38.48 5.71
C ASP A 355 11.39 -38.07 4.92
N ARG A 356 11.61 -36.75 4.73
CA ARG A 356 12.65 -36.21 3.85
C ARG A 356 13.36 -35.01 4.49
N SER A 357 14.45 -35.25 5.21
CA SER A 357 15.29 -34.19 5.81
C SER A 357 16.38 -33.70 4.85
N LEU A 358 16.44 -32.37 4.63
CA LEU A 358 17.48 -31.70 3.84
C LEU A 358 18.68 -31.27 4.69
N ILE A 359 18.56 -31.29 6.04
CA ILE A 359 19.69 -31.02 6.95
C ILE A 359 20.79 -32.06 6.72
N ASN A 360 20.41 -33.34 6.58
CA ASN A 360 21.34 -34.43 6.22
C ASN A 360 22.06 -34.24 4.87
N ASP A 361 21.48 -33.47 3.95
CA ASP A 361 22.10 -33.11 2.66
C ASP A 361 22.98 -31.85 2.74
N GLY A 362 23.06 -31.24 3.94
CA GLY A 362 23.75 -29.97 4.20
C GLY A 362 23.05 -28.76 3.59
N GLN A 363 21.72 -28.79 3.46
CA GLN A 363 20.94 -27.75 2.76
C GLN A 363 19.78 -27.23 3.59
N LEU A 364 19.76 -25.92 3.83
CA LEU A 364 18.61 -25.20 4.39
C LEU A 364 17.99 -24.33 3.29
N ARG A 365 16.69 -24.47 3.05
CA ARG A 365 15.97 -23.71 1.99
C ARG A 365 15.05 -22.69 2.61
N ARG A 366 14.70 -21.62 1.90
CA ARG A 366 13.67 -20.67 2.38
C ARG A 366 12.30 -21.18 1.95
N VAL A 367 11.32 -21.16 2.84
CA VAL A 367 9.90 -21.14 2.42
C VAL A 367 9.67 -19.79 1.73
N LEU A 368 9.02 -19.81 0.57
CA LEU A 368 8.72 -18.64 -0.25
C LEU A 368 7.22 -18.38 -0.34
N VAL A 369 6.43 -19.45 -0.42
CA VAL A 369 4.96 -19.42 -0.36
C VAL A 369 4.49 -20.60 0.49
N ASP A 370 3.53 -20.33 1.34
CA ASP A 370 2.68 -21.27 2.07
C ASP A 370 1.33 -20.53 2.19
N SER A 371 0.22 -21.12 1.71
CA SER A 371 -1.09 -20.44 1.66
C SER A 371 -2.24 -21.35 1.19
N ASP A 372 -3.44 -21.14 1.74
CA ASP A 372 -4.73 -21.67 1.28
C ASP A 372 -5.49 -20.74 0.29
N GLU A 373 -5.03 -19.51 0.08
CA GLU A 373 -5.89 -18.42 -0.41
C GLU A 373 -6.38 -18.64 -1.86
N GLU A 374 -7.70 -18.76 -2.06
CA GLU A 374 -8.30 -19.13 -3.35
C GLU A 374 -7.89 -18.22 -4.52
N LYS A 375 -7.03 -18.74 -5.42
CA LYS A 375 -6.63 -18.11 -6.69
C LYS A 375 -7.39 -18.73 -7.86
N THR A 376 -8.09 -17.91 -8.65
CA THR A 376 -8.67 -18.34 -9.94
C THR A 376 -7.75 -17.99 -11.11
N VAL A 377 -7.26 -19.00 -11.82
CA VAL A 377 -6.46 -18.88 -13.06
C VAL A 377 -7.36 -19.09 -14.28
N THR A 378 -7.24 -18.23 -15.31
CA THR A 378 -8.02 -18.36 -16.56
C THR A 378 -7.13 -18.74 -17.75
N THR A 379 -7.69 -19.42 -18.74
CA THR A 379 -6.94 -19.89 -19.92
C THR A 379 -6.36 -18.71 -20.70
N GLY A 380 -5.03 -18.69 -20.84
CA GLY A 380 -4.28 -17.57 -21.43
C GLY A 380 -3.70 -16.58 -20.41
N SER A 381 -4.07 -16.72 -19.13
CA SER A 381 -3.38 -16.11 -17.99
C SER A 381 -2.32 -17.06 -17.42
N VAL A 382 -1.48 -16.53 -16.52
CA VAL A 382 -0.50 -17.29 -15.74
C VAL A 382 -0.71 -16.98 -14.26
N LEU A 383 -0.43 -17.94 -13.38
CA LEU A 383 -0.21 -17.69 -11.96
C LEU A 383 1.30 -17.47 -11.76
N PRO A 384 1.78 -16.25 -11.49
CA PRO A 384 3.17 -16.02 -11.13
C PRO A 384 3.46 -16.66 -9.77
N LEU A 385 4.66 -17.22 -9.66
CA LEU A 385 5.23 -17.76 -8.44
C LEU A 385 6.57 -17.05 -8.16
N GLU A 386 7.16 -17.28 -7.00
CA GLU A 386 8.44 -16.66 -6.64
C GLU A 386 9.61 -17.24 -7.46
N GLU A 387 10.76 -16.55 -7.46
CA GLU A 387 11.99 -16.93 -8.18
C GLU A 387 11.83 -17.14 -9.71
N GLY A 388 10.82 -16.50 -10.32
CA GLY A 388 10.60 -16.50 -11.76
C GLY A 388 9.87 -17.73 -12.31
N TYR A 389 9.24 -18.52 -11.43
CA TYR A 389 8.36 -19.62 -11.81
C TYR A 389 6.96 -19.11 -12.20
N GLU A 390 6.27 -19.83 -13.09
CA GLU A 390 4.90 -19.52 -13.53
C GLU A 390 4.09 -20.81 -13.77
N LEU A 391 2.89 -20.93 -13.20
CA LEU A 391 1.93 -21.98 -13.54
C LEU A 391 0.97 -21.51 -14.65
N ARG A 392 0.79 -22.36 -15.67
CA ARG A 392 0.09 -22.01 -16.92
C ARG A 392 -0.90 -23.09 -17.35
N ILE A 393 -2.12 -22.70 -17.71
CA ILE A 393 -3.13 -23.62 -18.27
C ILE A 393 -2.79 -23.88 -19.75
N LYS A 394 -2.39 -25.11 -20.10
CA LYS A 394 -2.25 -25.53 -21.50
C LYS A 394 -3.60 -25.86 -22.12
N GLN A 395 -4.43 -26.61 -21.40
CA GLN A 395 -5.72 -27.09 -21.88
C GLN A 395 -6.62 -27.51 -20.71
N ILE A 396 -7.93 -27.50 -20.90
CA ILE A 396 -8.89 -28.25 -20.08
C ILE A 396 -9.46 -29.39 -20.94
N ASP A 397 -9.85 -30.49 -20.31
CA ASP A 397 -10.44 -31.66 -20.98
C ASP A 397 -11.87 -31.37 -21.49
N ILE A 398 -12.35 -32.17 -22.44
CA ILE A 398 -13.64 -31.98 -23.13
C ILE A 398 -14.83 -32.09 -22.17
N ASP A 399 -14.72 -32.96 -21.16
CA ASP A 399 -15.74 -33.12 -20.11
C ASP A 399 -15.62 -32.04 -19.01
N GLY A 400 -14.67 -31.12 -19.13
CA GLY A 400 -14.55 -29.91 -18.31
C GLY A 400 -13.96 -30.11 -16.91
N ASN A 401 -13.55 -31.33 -16.57
CA ASN A 401 -13.23 -31.77 -15.20
C ASN A 401 -11.74 -32.07 -14.94
N LYS A 402 -10.84 -31.83 -15.91
CA LYS A 402 -9.39 -32.05 -15.76
C LYS A 402 -8.62 -30.96 -16.46
N VAL A 403 -7.48 -30.56 -15.91
CA VAL A 403 -6.61 -29.53 -16.49
C VAL A 403 -5.24 -30.11 -16.85
N TYR A 404 -4.74 -29.77 -18.04
CA TYR A 404 -3.34 -29.92 -18.38
C TYR A 404 -2.61 -28.64 -18.00
N MET A 405 -1.86 -28.71 -16.90
CA MET A 405 -1.07 -27.62 -16.33
C MET A 405 0.37 -27.71 -16.83
N ALA A 406 1.07 -26.59 -16.89
CA ALA A 406 2.50 -26.53 -17.17
C ALA A 406 3.19 -25.53 -16.26
N LEU A 407 4.35 -25.92 -15.75
CA LEU A 407 5.26 -25.06 -15.01
C LEU A 407 6.31 -24.52 -15.98
N ALA A 408 6.49 -23.21 -15.96
CA ALA A 408 7.57 -22.52 -16.64
C ALA A 408 8.51 -21.87 -15.62
N LYS A 409 9.77 -21.66 -15.99
CA LYS A 409 10.70 -20.78 -15.29
C LYS A 409 11.35 -19.81 -16.30
N ASP A 410 11.45 -18.53 -15.94
CA ASP A 410 12.03 -17.47 -16.78
C ASP A 410 11.38 -17.34 -18.18
N GLY A 411 10.17 -17.87 -18.33
CA GLY A 411 9.42 -17.95 -19.59
C GLY A 411 9.41 -19.32 -20.26
N ASP A 412 10.46 -20.14 -20.08
CA ASP A 412 10.62 -21.46 -20.70
C ASP A 412 9.89 -22.56 -19.92
N GLU A 413 9.24 -23.48 -20.62
CA GLU A 413 8.53 -24.62 -20.03
C GLU A 413 9.52 -25.68 -19.51
N ILE A 414 9.41 -26.03 -18.22
CA ILE A 414 10.28 -27.01 -17.54
C ILE A 414 9.56 -28.30 -17.17
N ASP A 415 8.26 -28.25 -16.92
CA ASP A 415 7.42 -29.43 -16.60
C ASP A 415 5.96 -29.23 -17.06
N SER A 416 5.20 -30.32 -17.23
CA SER A 416 3.75 -30.25 -17.37
C SER A 416 3.02 -31.56 -17.03
N LYS A 417 2.01 -31.45 -16.15
CA LYS A 417 1.24 -32.56 -15.54
C LYS A 417 -0.25 -32.40 -15.84
N VAL A 418 -0.97 -33.52 -16.01
CA VAL A 418 -2.45 -33.51 -16.08
C VAL A 418 -3.00 -33.74 -14.68
N ILE A 419 -3.86 -32.83 -14.24
CA ILE A 419 -4.44 -32.75 -12.89
C ILE A 419 -5.94 -33.07 -12.97
N ASP A 420 -6.43 -33.80 -11.99
CA ASP A 420 -7.75 -34.44 -11.93
C ASP A 420 -8.36 -34.24 -10.54
N PRO A 421 -9.19 -33.21 -10.30
CA PRO A 421 -9.73 -32.83 -8.98
C PRO A 421 -10.67 -33.89 -8.38
N SER A 422 -10.09 -34.98 -7.87
CA SER A 422 -10.82 -36.19 -7.48
C SER A 422 -10.28 -36.89 -6.22
N ASN A 423 -9.03 -36.60 -5.85
CA ASN A 423 -8.30 -37.01 -4.64
C ASN A 423 -6.97 -36.22 -4.60
N LEU A 424 -6.41 -36.05 -3.40
CA LEU A 424 -5.28 -35.17 -3.10
C LEU A 424 -4.08 -35.30 -4.06
N ASP A 425 -3.57 -36.52 -4.29
CA ASP A 425 -2.42 -36.79 -5.17
C ASP A 425 -2.66 -36.33 -6.61
N SER A 426 -3.92 -36.42 -7.05
CA SER A 426 -4.34 -36.15 -8.41
C SER A 426 -4.87 -34.72 -8.62
N SER A 427 -5.32 -34.04 -7.55
CA SER A 427 -5.57 -32.60 -7.54
C SER A 427 -4.30 -31.77 -7.32
N THR A 428 -3.25 -32.35 -6.72
CA THR A 428 -2.00 -31.63 -6.43
C THR A 428 -1.00 -31.67 -7.58
N TYR A 429 -0.68 -30.48 -8.11
CA TYR A 429 0.50 -30.24 -8.93
C TYR A 429 1.74 -30.22 -8.03
N ASN A 430 2.30 -31.40 -7.74
CA ASN A 430 3.67 -31.51 -7.22
C ASN A 430 4.68 -31.45 -8.38
N TYR A 431 5.67 -30.55 -8.27
CA TYR A 431 6.89 -30.49 -9.07
C TYR A 431 8.12 -30.79 -8.20
N GLU A 432 8.83 -31.86 -8.55
CA GLU A 432 9.94 -32.41 -7.78
C GLU A 432 11.29 -32.13 -8.45
N VAL A 433 12.34 -31.94 -7.64
CA VAL A 433 13.74 -31.79 -8.09
C VAL A 433 14.65 -32.74 -7.32
N GLU A 434 15.65 -33.31 -8.00
CA GLU A 434 16.64 -34.20 -7.38
C GLU A 434 17.61 -33.40 -6.50
N VAL A 435 17.49 -33.54 -5.18
CA VAL A 435 18.36 -32.96 -4.16
C VAL A 435 19.20 -34.09 -3.57
N ALA A 436 20.53 -33.95 -3.59
CA ALA A 436 21.55 -34.95 -3.19
C ALA A 436 21.49 -36.34 -3.87
N GLY A 437 20.43 -36.67 -4.61
CA GLY A 437 20.18 -37.97 -5.23
C GLY A 437 18.75 -38.49 -5.00
N GLU A 438 17.93 -37.76 -4.24
CA GLU A 438 16.54 -38.09 -3.91
C GLU A 438 15.59 -37.02 -4.45
N ASP A 439 14.44 -37.44 -4.98
CA ASP A 439 13.43 -36.52 -5.49
C ASP A 439 12.78 -35.77 -4.31
N THR A 440 12.71 -34.44 -4.41
CA THR A 440 12.24 -33.54 -3.35
C THR A 440 11.26 -32.54 -3.95
N SER A 441 10.04 -32.45 -3.42
CA SER A 441 9.05 -31.46 -3.84
C SER A 441 9.61 -30.04 -3.71
N LEU A 442 9.40 -29.20 -4.72
CA LEU A 442 9.81 -27.79 -4.73
C LEU A 442 8.61 -26.84 -4.76
N ILE A 443 7.57 -27.23 -5.50
CA ILE A 443 6.31 -26.50 -5.65
C ILE A 443 5.17 -27.51 -5.53
N LEU A 444 4.21 -27.23 -4.64
CA LEU A 444 2.92 -27.89 -4.55
C LEU A 444 1.83 -26.87 -4.88
N ALA A 445 0.86 -27.22 -5.72
CA ALA A 445 -0.36 -26.42 -5.90
C ALA A 445 -1.58 -27.33 -5.95
N HIS A 446 -2.54 -27.14 -5.06
CA HIS A 446 -3.79 -27.91 -5.01
C HIS A 446 -4.82 -27.30 -5.95
N ILE A 447 -5.38 -28.09 -6.87
CA ILE A 447 -6.46 -27.68 -7.76
C ILE A 447 -7.76 -28.34 -7.28
N SER A 448 -8.58 -27.60 -6.52
CA SER A 448 -9.89 -28.10 -6.08
C SER A 448 -10.96 -28.12 -7.18
N ASN A 449 -10.87 -27.22 -8.17
CA ASN A 449 -11.90 -27.09 -9.19
C ASN A 449 -11.34 -26.73 -10.57
N VAL A 450 -11.96 -27.31 -11.60
CA VAL A 450 -11.71 -27.04 -13.02
C VAL A 450 -13.06 -26.79 -13.68
N PHE A 451 -13.19 -25.68 -14.42
CA PHE A 451 -14.44 -25.29 -15.06
C PHE A 451 -14.20 -24.92 -16.53
N ALA A 452 -14.92 -25.59 -17.43
CA ALA A 452 -14.99 -25.25 -18.85
C ALA A 452 -16.38 -24.75 -19.25
N SER A 453 -16.41 -23.68 -20.04
CA SER A 453 -17.60 -23.21 -20.76
C SER A 453 -17.29 -22.98 -22.23
N THR A 454 -18.27 -22.53 -23.02
CA THR A 454 -18.08 -22.20 -24.44
C THR A 454 -17.26 -20.94 -24.71
N GLU A 455 -17.03 -20.10 -23.69
CA GLU A 455 -16.39 -18.78 -23.84
C GLU A 455 -15.18 -18.58 -22.92
N SER A 456 -15.20 -19.17 -21.72
CA SER A 456 -14.12 -19.11 -20.73
C SER A 456 -13.83 -20.48 -20.12
N ALA A 457 -12.58 -20.71 -19.77
CA ALA A 457 -12.15 -21.91 -19.06
C ALA A 457 -11.17 -21.51 -17.94
N LEU A 458 -11.46 -21.92 -16.71
CA LEU A 458 -10.79 -21.48 -15.48
C LEU A 458 -10.49 -22.65 -14.55
N VAL A 459 -9.56 -22.41 -13.63
CA VAL A 459 -9.05 -23.35 -12.63
C VAL A 459 -8.96 -22.62 -11.30
N THR A 460 -9.47 -23.24 -10.24
CA THR A 460 -9.34 -22.76 -8.87
C THR A 460 -8.18 -23.48 -8.21
N ILE A 461 -7.30 -22.72 -7.56
CA ILE A 461 -6.18 -23.20 -6.73
C ILE A 461 -6.39 -22.65 -5.33
N ASP A 462 -6.42 -23.50 -4.33
CA ASP A 462 -6.73 -23.19 -2.92
C ASP A 462 -5.77 -23.88 -1.94
N GLY A 463 -4.57 -24.20 -2.45
CA GLY A 463 -3.40 -24.57 -1.66
C GLY A 463 -2.16 -24.30 -2.52
N LEU A 464 -1.16 -23.61 -2.00
CA LEU A 464 0.06 -23.26 -2.73
C LEU A 464 1.28 -23.22 -1.79
N PHE A 465 2.23 -24.13 -2.00
CA PHE A 465 3.50 -24.19 -1.29
C PHE A 465 4.68 -24.08 -2.26
N GLN A 466 5.70 -23.31 -1.89
CA GLN A 466 6.94 -23.17 -2.65
C GLN A 466 8.13 -22.98 -1.70
N ILE A 467 9.19 -23.75 -1.92
CA ILE A 467 10.52 -23.51 -1.34
C ILE A 467 11.51 -22.99 -2.41
N SER A 468 12.53 -22.25 -1.97
CA SER A 468 13.56 -21.68 -2.84
C SER A 468 14.37 -22.77 -3.57
N ASP A 469 14.68 -22.52 -4.84
CA ASP A 469 15.60 -23.36 -5.61
C ASP A 469 17.07 -23.13 -5.22
N THR A 470 17.35 -22.03 -4.51
CA THR A 470 18.61 -21.79 -3.80
C THR A 470 18.58 -22.36 -2.38
N TYR A 471 19.75 -22.66 -1.82
CA TYR A 471 19.88 -23.19 -0.46
C TYR A 471 21.10 -22.61 0.26
N ALA A 472 20.96 -22.33 1.55
CA ALA A 472 22.10 -22.10 2.42
C ALA A 472 22.77 -23.43 2.70
N SER A 473 24.10 -23.48 2.55
CA SER A 473 24.89 -24.64 2.92
C SER A 473 25.15 -24.69 4.41
N VAL A 474 25.17 -25.89 4.98
CA VAL A 474 25.68 -26.18 6.32
C VAL A 474 26.34 -27.55 6.35
N GLU A 475 27.67 -27.60 6.50
CA GLU A 475 28.49 -28.82 6.49
C GLU A 475 29.38 -28.88 7.76
N ASP A 476 29.77 -30.08 8.23
CA ASP A 476 30.68 -30.24 9.39
C ASP A 476 31.98 -29.43 9.21
N GLY A 477 32.27 -28.51 10.14
CA GLY A 477 33.42 -27.61 10.08
C GLY A 477 33.23 -26.34 9.25
N ASP A 478 32.03 -26.05 8.73
CA ASP A 478 31.68 -24.72 8.20
C ASP A 478 31.74 -23.66 9.31
N LYS A 479 32.01 -22.40 8.93
CA LYS A 479 32.35 -21.32 9.87
C LYS A 479 31.54 -20.05 9.62
N TYR A 480 30.82 -19.64 10.65
CA TYR A 480 29.90 -18.50 10.63
C TYR A 480 30.36 -17.49 11.69
N GLY A 481 31.04 -16.43 11.26
CA GLY A 481 31.60 -15.41 12.14
C GLY A 481 32.71 -15.94 13.06
N LYS A 482 32.33 -16.27 14.30
CA LYS A 482 33.19 -16.83 15.37
C LYS A 482 32.91 -18.29 15.69
N MET A 483 31.84 -18.84 15.15
CA MET A 483 31.39 -20.21 15.41
C MET A 483 31.84 -21.16 14.31
N GLU A 484 32.13 -22.40 14.68
CA GLU A 484 32.36 -23.54 13.80
C GLU A 484 31.30 -24.62 14.06
N VAL A 485 30.72 -25.18 12.99
CA VAL A 485 29.79 -26.31 13.05
C VAL A 485 30.52 -27.57 13.52
N LYS A 486 29.98 -28.21 14.55
CA LYS A 486 30.55 -29.42 15.18
C LYS A 486 29.85 -30.70 14.72
N SER A 487 28.56 -30.61 14.41
CA SER A 487 27.80 -31.71 13.80
C SER A 487 26.56 -31.18 13.08
N VAL A 488 26.23 -31.83 11.96
CA VAL A 488 24.98 -31.69 11.20
C VAL A 488 24.29 -33.07 11.12
N SER A 489 23.00 -33.15 11.45
CA SER A 489 22.20 -34.37 11.39
C SER A 489 20.69 -34.09 11.26
N ASP A 490 19.89 -35.15 11.16
CA ASP A 490 18.43 -35.10 11.36
C ASP A 490 18.02 -34.60 12.75
N GLU A 491 18.87 -34.75 13.77
CA GLU A 491 18.64 -34.17 15.10
C GLU A 491 18.90 -32.64 15.16
N GLY A 492 19.54 -32.05 14.15
CA GLY A 492 19.80 -30.60 14.06
C GLY A 492 21.22 -30.19 13.68
N VAL A 493 21.58 -28.95 14.06
CA VAL A 493 22.90 -28.35 13.85
C VAL A 493 23.46 -27.86 15.19
N GLU A 494 24.71 -28.22 15.48
CA GLU A 494 25.45 -27.82 16.69
C GLU A 494 26.71 -27.01 16.31
N MET A 495 26.97 -25.90 17.01
CA MET A 495 28.05 -24.96 16.73
C MET A 495 28.72 -24.46 18.02
N GLU A 496 30.05 -24.29 18.03
CA GLU A 496 30.78 -23.68 19.16
C GLU A 496 31.79 -22.61 18.69
N ASN A 497 32.24 -21.72 19.59
CA ASN A 497 33.32 -20.77 19.30
C ASN A 497 34.71 -21.44 19.31
N GLU A 498 35.49 -21.26 18.23
CA GLU A 498 36.88 -21.75 18.15
C GLU A 498 37.86 -20.88 18.95
N ASP A 499 37.77 -19.56 18.78
CA ASP A 499 38.63 -18.58 19.44
C ASP A 499 37.94 -18.05 20.71
N SER A 500 38.72 -17.54 21.66
CA SER A 500 38.20 -16.81 22.82
C SER A 500 37.58 -15.46 22.41
N LEU A 501 36.36 -15.14 22.88
CA LEU A 501 35.73 -13.82 22.75
C LEU A 501 35.97 -12.99 24.02
N THR A 502 35.92 -11.66 23.90
CA THR A 502 36.04 -10.74 25.05
C THR A 502 34.87 -9.77 25.09
N LEU A 503 34.07 -9.81 26.16
CA LEU A 503 32.94 -8.92 26.41
C LEU A 503 33.44 -7.58 26.95
N ARG A 504 34.03 -6.77 26.06
CA ARG A 504 34.55 -5.44 26.39
C ARG A 504 33.39 -4.48 26.65
N ARG A 505 33.65 -3.49 27.50
CA ARG A 505 32.75 -2.37 27.75
C ARG A 505 32.42 -1.59 26.48
N GLY A 506 31.19 -1.08 26.40
CA GLY A 506 30.70 -0.27 25.29
C GLY A 506 30.92 -0.91 23.93
N SER A 507 30.75 -2.23 23.82
CA SER A 507 31.13 -2.95 22.59
C SER A 507 30.08 -3.93 22.09
N THR A 508 29.88 -3.89 20.77
CA THR A 508 29.13 -4.90 20.03
C THR A 508 30.11 -5.97 19.55
N VAL A 509 29.87 -7.22 19.94
CA VAL A 509 30.73 -8.37 19.66
C VAL A 509 30.00 -9.31 18.69
N GLU A 510 30.41 -9.28 17.42
CA GLU A 510 29.89 -10.17 16.37
C GLU A 510 30.09 -11.65 16.74
N ILE A 511 29.02 -12.46 16.68
CA ILE A 511 29.07 -13.92 16.92
C ILE A 511 28.93 -14.67 15.59
N PHE A 512 27.78 -14.54 14.92
CA PHE A 512 27.48 -15.20 13.63
C PHE A 512 26.39 -14.44 12.86
N GLY A 513 26.53 -14.32 11.53
CA GLY A 513 25.54 -13.63 10.70
C GLY A 513 25.32 -12.19 11.15
N ASP A 514 24.06 -11.82 11.37
CA ASP A 514 23.66 -10.55 11.97
C ASP A 514 23.47 -10.62 13.51
N VAL A 515 23.78 -11.76 14.15
CA VAL A 515 23.70 -11.96 15.61
C VAL A 515 25.00 -11.52 16.30
N SER A 516 24.88 -10.59 17.23
CA SER A 516 25.97 -10.02 18.04
C SER A 516 25.59 -9.94 19.52
N PHE A 517 26.56 -9.90 20.43
CA PHE A 517 26.30 -9.44 21.80
C PHE A 517 26.51 -7.93 21.90
N LEU A 518 25.54 -7.20 22.46
CA LEU A 518 25.72 -5.81 22.92
C LEU A 518 26.16 -5.84 24.39
N VAL A 519 27.28 -5.20 24.73
CA VAL A 519 27.91 -5.25 26.07
C VAL A 519 28.04 -3.84 26.67
N ALA A 520 27.56 -3.69 27.90
CA ALA A 520 27.51 -2.41 28.62
C ALA A 520 28.88 -1.77 28.90
N ASP A 521 29.01 -0.44 28.78
CA ASP A 521 30.08 0.34 29.44
C ASP A 521 29.78 0.59 30.92
N ALA A 522 29.80 -0.51 31.67
CA ALA A 522 29.71 -0.52 33.13
C ALA A 522 30.86 -1.32 33.73
N ASP A 523 31.18 -1.06 35.01
CA ASP A 523 32.12 -1.88 35.78
C ASP A 523 31.60 -3.33 35.95
N GLU A 524 30.31 -3.47 36.25
CA GLU A 524 29.56 -4.73 36.25
C GLU A 524 29.31 -5.23 34.81
N LEU A 525 29.35 -6.54 34.59
CA LEU A 525 29.05 -7.12 33.28
C LEU A 525 27.53 -7.22 33.06
N ARG A 526 27.04 -6.50 32.04
CA ARG A 526 25.72 -6.68 31.43
C ARG A 526 25.88 -6.86 29.93
N PHE A 527 25.16 -7.81 29.35
CA PHE A 527 25.11 -7.98 27.89
C PHE A 527 23.86 -8.73 27.44
N ALA A 528 23.48 -8.56 26.17
CA ALA A 528 22.36 -9.24 25.54
C ALA A 528 22.70 -9.61 24.09
N PRO A 529 22.18 -10.73 23.55
CA PRO A 529 22.18 -10.96 22.12
C PRO A 529 21.28 -9.93 21.40
N LEU A 530 21.64 -9.58 20.18
CA LEU A 530 20.97 -8.62 19.33
C LEU A 530 21.08 -9.08 17.86
N VAL A 531 19.98 -9.01 17.11
CA VAL A 531 20.00 -9.18 15.65
C VAL A 531 20.08 -7.80 15.00
N LYS A 532 21.05 -7.59 14.11
CA LYS A 532 21.16 -6.35 13.34
C LYS A 532 20.05 -6.26 12.29
N LYS A 533 18.99 -5.50 12.60
CA LYS A 533 17.85 -5.22 11.70
C LYS A 533 17.93 -3.78 11.14
N THR A 534 17.38 -3.57 9.94
CA THR A 534 17.35 -2.26 9.24
C THR A 534 15.96 -1.97 8.69
N GLY A 535 15.57 -0.70 8.60
CA GLY A 535 14.19 -0.32 8.26
C GLY A 535 13.25 -0.48 9.44
N SER A 536 11.94 -0.48 9.20
CA SER A 536 10.95 -0.81 10.24
C SER A 536 10.88 -2.33 10.43
N TYR A 537 10.85 -2.80 11.67
CA TYR A 537 10.74 -4.22 12.02
C TYR A 537 9.97 -4.45 13.32
N ASP A 538 9.32 -5.60 13.41
CA ASP A 538 8.63 -6.04 14.60
C ASP A 538 9.58 -6.71 15.62
N VAL A 539 9.22 -6.53 16.90
CA VAL A 539 9.93 -7.04 18.08
C VAL A 539 8.91 -7.61 19.05
N ARG A 540 8.98 -8.91 19.35
CA ARG A 540 8.07 -9.55 20.32
C ARG A 540 8.56 -9.46 21.77
N GLY A 541 7.63 -9.49 22.71
CA GLY A 541 7.89 -9.87 24.10
C GLY A 541 7.87 -11.37 24.31
N THR A 542 8.16 -11.80 25.54
CA THR A 542 7.95 -13.19 25.96
C THR A 542 6.50 -13.62 25.72
N VAL A 543 6.34 -14.79 25.14
CA VAL A 543 5.05 -15.40 24.79
C VAL A 543 4.43 -16.05 26.04
N ILE A 544 3.13 -15.86 26.24
CA ILE A 544 2.38 -16.47 27.35
C ILE A 544 1.20 -17.30 26.85
N ASP A 545 0.83 -18.32 27.62
CA ASP A 545 -0.43 -19.06 27.47
C ASP A 545 -1.51 -18.41 28.36
N PRO A 546 -2.56 -17.78 27.81
CA PRO A 546 -3.61 -17.11 28.59
C PRO A 546 -4.66 -18.07 29.18
N SER A 547 -4.49 -19.39 29.02
CA SER A 547 -5.27 -20.40 29.74
C SER A 547 -4.59 -20.86 31.03
N GLU A 548 -3.25 -20.79 31.09
CA GLU A 548 -2.46 -21.09 32.29
C GLU A 548 -2.06 -19.83 33.09
N THR A 549 -1.95 -18.68 32.42
CA THR A 549 -1.49 -17.41 33.01
C THR A 549 -2.67 -16.49 33.34
N SER A 550 -2.85 -16.11 34.61
CA SER A 550 -3.93 -15.20 35.04
C SER A 550 -3.53 -13.72 35.11
N GLU A 551 -2.25 -13.44 35.37
CA GLU A 551 -1.65 -12.10 35.35
C GLU A 551 -0.20 -12.26 34.86
N PHE A 552 0.26 -11.35 33.99
CA PHE A 552 1.66 -11.30 33.53
C PHE A 552 2.10 -9.85 33.35
N THR A 553 3.37 -9.55 33.61
CA THR A 553 3.97 -8.22 33.40
C THR A 553 5.14 -8.30 32.43
N TRP A 554 4.98 -7.64 31.28
CA TRP A 554 6.11 -7.33 30.39
C TRP A 554 6.87 -6.11 30.89
N ASN A 555 8.18 -6.14 30.77
CA ASN A 555 9.14 -5.10 31.16
C ASN A 555 10.39 -5.23 30.25
N PRO A 556 11.37 -4.30 30.27
CA PRO A 556 12.42 -4.28 29.25
C PRO A 556 13.41 -5.46 29.31
N TYR A 557 13.33 -6.28 30.37
CA TYR A 557 14.12 -7.52 30.53
C TYR A 557 13.46 -8.75 29.88
N ASN A 558 12.14 -8.76 29.68
CA ASN A 558 11.40 -9.83 28.99
C ASN A 558 10.65 -9.35 27.73
N PHE A 559 10.74 -8.05 27.40
CA PHE A 559 10.23 -7.47 26.17
C PHE A 559 11.26 -6.53 25.54
N GLU A 560 11.90 -7.00 24.47
CA GLU A 560 12.86 -6.23 23.67
C GLU A 560 12.25 -4.99 22.99
N GLY A 561 10.91 -4.92 22.96
CA GLY A 561 10.18 -3.77 22.47
C GLY A 561 10.29 -2.54 23.36
N PHE A 562 10.44 -2.66 24.67
CA PHE A 562 10.54 -1.49 25.54
C PHE A 562 11.92 -0.84 25.50
N TYR A 563 11.97 0.44 25.88
CA TYR A 563 13.20 1.19 26.08
C TYR A 563 14.03 0.56 27.21
N TYR A 564 15.31 0.33 26.93
CA TYR A 564 16.29 -0.12 27.91
C TYR A 564 17.66 0.48 27.61
N ASP A 565 18.24 1.10 28.63
CA ASP A 565 19.62 1.56 28.66
C ASP A 565 20.48 0.47 29.31
N ILE A 566 21.32 -0.19 28.51
CA ILE A 566 22.15 -1.31 28.98
C ILE A 566 23.34 -0.84 29.84
N ASP A 567 23.78 0.39 29.63
CA ASP A 567 24.93 0.98 30.31
C ASP A 567 24.55 1.39 31.74
N ASP A 568 23.38 2.02 31.94
CA ASP A 568 22.87 2.38 33.26
C ASP A 568 21.93 1.33 33.93
N ASP A 569 21.59 0.20 33.27
CA ASP A 569 20.58 -0.80 33.72
C ASP A 569 19.17 -0.18 33.89
N VAL A 570 18.89 0.90 33.15
CA VAL A 570 17.67 1.72 33.25
C VAL A 570 16.61 1.24 32.26
N GLY A 571 15.39 1.05 32.76
CA GLY A 571 14.24 0.66 31.95
C GLY A 571 12.95 0.92 32.74
N THR A 572 12.02 1.67 32.15
CA THR A 572 10.94 2.32 32.89
C THR A 572 9.56 1.71 32.66
N GLU A 573 9.34 1.12 31.48
CA GLU A 573 8.04 0.63 31.01
C GLU A 573 7.67 -0.71 31.65
N ASN A 574 6.43 -0.83 32.14
CA ASN A 574 5.84 -2.06 32.61
C ASN A 574 4.42 -2.17 32.02
N MET A 575 4.09 -3.32 31.45
CA MET A 575 2.72 -3.59 30.98
C MET A 575 2.21 -4.88 31.61
N THR A 576 1.27 -4.73 32.54
CA THR A 576 0.62 -5.81 33.27
C THR A 576 -0.72 -6.11 32.61
N MET A 577 -0.97 -7.38 32.28
CA MET A 577 -2.23 -7.84 31.71
C MET A 577 -2.86 -8.90 32.59
N ARG A 578 -4.13 -8.69 32.95
CA ARG A 578 -4.96 -9.55 33.79
C ARG A 578 -5.99 -10.26 32.92
N ILE A 579 -6.10 -11.58 33.04
CA ILE A 579 -6.83 -12.40 32.07
C ILE A 579 -8.14 -12.90 32.67
N SER A 580 -9.18 -12.07 32.55
CA SER A 580 -10.55 -12.36 32.96
C SER A 580 -11.26 -13.34 32.00
N GLY A 581 -10.79 -14.59 31.95
CA GLY A 581 -11.44 -15.70 31.24
C GLY A 581 -10.86 -16.04 29.86
N GLY A 582 -9.56 -15.85 29.65
CA GLY A 582 -8.77 -16.49 28.58
C GLY A 582 -9.09 -16.11 27.12
N SER A 583 -10.03 -15.21 26.88
CA SER A 583 -10.52 -14.82 25.53
C SER A 583 -10.76 -13.32 25.37
N LYS A 584 -10.49 -12.54 26.43
CA LYS A 584 -10.65 -11.10 26.48
C LYS A 584 -9.90 -10.52 27.69
N ILE A 585 -9.70 -9.21 27.63
CA ILE A 585 -9.25 -8.34 28.72
C ILE A 585 -10.41 -7.39 29.02
N GLU A 586 -10.85 -7.27 30.27
CA GLU A 586 -11.92 -6.31 30.62
C GLU A 586 -11.38 -4.86 30.67
N GLU A 587 -12.27 -3.86 30.74
CA GLU A 587 -11.89 -2.46 30.97
C GLU A 587 -11.07 -2.33 32.27
N GLY A 588 -9.82 -1.85 32.16
CA GLY A 588 -8.88 -1.73 33.28
C GLY A 588 -8.00 -2.97 33.56
N ASP A 589 -8.22 -4.10 32.89
CA ASP A 589 -7.41 -5.32 33.11
C ASP A 589 -6.07 -5.30 32.32
N LEU A 590 -5.88 -4.41 31.33
CA LEU A 590 -4.58 -4.09 30.75
C LEU A 590 -4.10 -2.74 31.31
N GLU A 591 -2.98 -2.78 32.01
CA GLU A 591 -2.37 -1.67 32.74
C GLU A 591 -0.96 -1.45 32.19
N TYR A 592 -0.72 -0.29 31.60
CA TYR A 592 0.62 0.15 31.19
C TYR A 592 1.07 1.26 32.16
N SER A 593 2.26 1.14 32.73
CA SER A 593 2.84 2.16 33.59
C SER A 593 4.30 2.41 33.23
N THR A 594 4.75 3.65 33.40
CA THR A 594 6.14 4.03 33.17
C THR A 594 6.56 5.11 34.17
N LYS A 595 7.79 5.01 34.69
CA LYS A 595 8.34 5.93 35.69
C LYS A 595 9.76 6.37 35.34
N SER A 596 10.00 7.67 35.31
CA SER A 596 11.27 8.26 34.88
C SER A 596 12.44 7.84 35.78
N GLN A 597 13.61 7.66 35.16
CA GLN A 597 14.85 7.28 35.83
C GLN A 597 16.03 8.10 35.28
N PRO A 598 17.04 8.41 36.09
CA PRO A 598 18.18 9.22 35.66
C PRO A 598 19.20 8.39 34.86
N VAL A 599 19.56 8.84 33.66
CA VAL A 599 20.67 8.32 32.83
C VAL A 599 21.73 9.39 32.62
N LYS A 600 22.96 8.96 32.34
CA LYS A 600 24.05 9.88 31.96
C LYS A 600 23.76 10.55 30.61
N PHE A 601 24.24 11.79 30.45
CA PHE A 601 24.53 12.34 29.11
C PHE A 601 25.77 11.65 28.54
N GLU A 602 25.90 11.57 27.21
CA GLU A 602 27.12 11.07 26.56
C GLU A 602 28.33 11.94 26.96
N PHE A 603 28.14 13.27 26.99
CA PHE A 603 29.10 14.20 27.57
C PHE A 603 29.00 14.21 29.10
N SER A 604 29.72 13.31 29.76
CA SER A 604 29.58 13.00 31.18
C SER A 604 29.73 14.17 32.15
N ASP A 605 30.41 15.26 31.77
CA ASP A 605 30.56 16.47 32.59
C ASP A 605 29.27 17.32 32.69
N TRP A 606 28.22 16.98 31.94
CA TRP A 606 26.86 17.49 32.15
C TRP A 606 26.07 16.72 33.23
N GLY A 607 26.58 15.58 33.70
CA GLY A 607 25.95 14.76 34.74
C GLY A 607 24.87 13.83 34.18
N LYS A 608 23.63 13.98 34.65
CA LYS A 608 22.48 13.15 34.24
C LYS A 608 21.24 13.96 33.87
N TYR A 609 20.29 13.30 33.20
CA TYR A 609 18.91 13.75 33.01
C TYR A 609 17.94 12.59 33.21
N ASP A 610 16.66 12.90 33.44
CA ASP A 610 15.61 11.89 33.58
C ASP A 610 15.07 11.49 32.21
N VAL A 611 15.13 10.19 31.94
CA VAL A 611 14.52 9.52 30.77
C VAL A 611 13.25 8.79 31.19
N ILE A 612 12.27 8.74 30.29
CA ILE A 612 11.10 7.87 30.39
C ILE A 612 10.86 7.17 29.06
N GLY A 613 10.72 5.84 29.10
CA GLY A 613 10.21 5.05 27.98
C GLY A 613 8.70 5.28 27.86
N PHE A 614 8.22 5.62 26.67
CA PHE A 614 6.80 5.77 26.38
C PHE A 614 6.47 5.20 25.01
N MET A 615 5.49 4.30 24.94
CA MET A 615 5.11 3.62 23.69
C MET A 615 6.33 3.02 22.96
N ALA A 616 7.17 2.30 23.71
CA ALA A 616 8.41 1.69 23.24
C ALA A 616 9.54 2.67 22.78
N ASP A 617 9.40 3.99 22.93
CA ASP A 617 10.39 4.99 22.49
C ASP A 617 11.04 5.77 23.66
N LYS A 618 12.26 6.30 23.45
CA LYS A 618 13.01 7.10 24.45
C LYS A 618 12.50 8.55 24.47
N TYR A 619 11.91 8.99 25.58
CA TYR A 619 11.53 10.38 25.83
C TYR A 619 12.34 10.99 26.98
N PHE A 620 12.60 12.29 26.87
CA PHE A 620 13.06 13.14 27.96
C PHE A 620 11.91 13.41 28.93
N ALA A 621 12.16 13.22 30.23
CA ALA A 621 11.23 13.50 31.32
C ALA A 621 11.60 14.79 32.08
N GLY A 622 12.89 15.07 32.26
CA GLY A 622 13.33 16.25 33.00
C GLY A 622 14.84 16.40 33.18
N TYR A 623 15.23 17.57 33.68
CA TYR A 623 16.54 17.83 34.28
C TYR A 623 16.42 17.69 35.80
N ASN A 624 17.39 17.07 36.46
CA ASN A 624 17.34 16.63 37.86
C ASN A 624 18.49 17.23 38.69
N ASP A 625 18.61 16.85 39.97
CA ASP A 625 19.66 17.37 40.87
C ASP A 625 21.07 16.82 40.56
N GLU A 626 21.19 15.91 39.59
CA GLU A 626 22.44 15.47 38.97
C GLU A 626 22.71 16.15 37.60
N THR A 627 21.91 17.14 37.17
CA THR A 627 22.18 17.95 35.96
C THR A 627 23.05 19.17 36.30
N GLU A 628 24.31 19.21 35.85
CA GLU A 628 25.29 20.24 36.28
C GLU A 628 25.14 21.61 35.58
N PHE A 629 24.44 21.71 34.44
CA PHE A 629 24.43 22.92 33.60
C PHE A 629 23.14 23.77 33.65
N THR A 630 22.08 23.32 34.32
CA THR A 630 20.78 24.02 34.41
C THR A 630 20.07 23.67 35.72
N ASP A 631 19.14 24.51 36.15
CA ASP A 631 18.21 24.20 37.24
C ASP A 631 17.28 23.02 36.88
N GLU A 632 16.81 22.28 37.90
CA GLU A 632 15.82 21.19 37.83
C GLU A 632 14.53 21.60 37.08
N ALA A 633 13.97 20.69 36.27
CA ALA A 633 12.66 20.85 35.63
C ALA A 633 12.09 19.49 35.15
N SER A 634 10.86 19.12 35.57
CA SER A 634 10.13 17.94 35.04
C SER A 634 9.01 18.39 34.12
N ILE A 635 8.87 17.76 32.95
CA ILE A 635 7.80 18.05 31.99
C ILE A 635 6.64 17.04 32.04
N ILE A 636 6.80 15.90 32.75
CA ILE A 636 5.74 14.90 32.91
C ILE A 636 4.49 15.55 33.52
N GLY A 637 4.65 16.26 34.64
CA GLY A 637 3.54 16.94 35.34
C GLY A 637 2.89 18.10 34.56
N GLU A 638 3.45 18.49 33.41
CA GLU A 638 2.89 19.47 32.48
C GLU A 638 2.14 18.80 31.30
N GLY A 639 1.92 17.48 31.37
CA GLY A 639 1.16 16.72 30.37
C GLY A 639 1.89 16.53 29.04
N GLN A 640 3.23 16.67 29.02
CA GLN A 640 4.02 16.63 27.80
C GLN A 640 5.29 15.79 27.93
N LEU A 641 5.56 14.94 26.94
CA LEU A 641 6.85 14.28 26.74
C LEU A 641 7.56 14.84 25.51
N ARG A 642 8.89 14.77 25.45
CA ARG A 642 9.69 15.21 24.28
C ARG A 642 10.70 14.16 23.89
N ARG A 643 10.81 13.83 22.60
CA ARG A 643 11.82 12.85 22.13
C ARG A 643 13.22 13.41 22.36
N VAL A 644 14.16 12.56 22.78
CA VAL A 644 15.60 12.88 22.69
C VAL A 644 15.99 12.74 21.21
N LEU A 645 16.55 13.80 20.63
CA LEU A 645 16.94 13.84 19.21
C LEU A 645 18.46 13.75 19.02
N THR A 646 19.24 14.24 19.98
CA THR A 646 20.69 14.11 20.01
C THR A 646 21.17 14.13 21.45
N ASP A 647 22.09 13.23 21.77
CA ASP A 647 22.86 13.15 23.00
C ASP A 647 24.23 12.61 22.58
N SER A 648 25.28 13.43 22.66
CA SER A 648 26.55 13.14 21.96
C SER A 648 27.72 14.02 22.42
N ASP A 649 28.92 13.44 22.53
CA ASP A 649 30.21 14.11 22.78
C ASP A 649 31.04 14.36 21.47
N ASP A 650 30.40 14.19 20.31
CA ASP A 650 31.03 14.13 18.99
C ASP A 650 31.64 15.48 18.58
N SER A 651 32.98 15.58 18.61
CA SER A 651 33.72 16.85 18.38
C SER A 651 33.63 17.36 16.93
N ARG A 652 33.02 18.54 16.75
CA ARG A 652 32.69 19.17 15.47
C ARG A 652 33.16 20.63 15.43
N THR A 653 34.03 20.98 14.48
CA THR A 653 34.50 22.37 14.30
C THR A 653 33.61 23.17 13.34
N ILE A 654 32.97 24.23 13.85
CA ILE A 654 32.25 25.23 13.07
C ILE A 654 33.22 26.30 12.56
N ALA A 655 33.09 26.70 11.30
CA ALA A 655 33.83 27.81 10.70
C ALA A 655 32.94 29.03 10.45
N SER A 656 33.53 30.23 10.45
CA SER A 656 32.81 31.47 10.12
C SER A 656 32.25 31.43 8.70
N GLY A 657 30.92 31.50 8.57
CA GLY A 657 30.20 31.35 7.30
C GLY A 657 29.75 29.91 6.98
N SER A 658 30.04 28.95 7.86
CA SER A 658 29.43 27.62 7.90
C SER A 658 28.36 27.55 8.98
N VAL A 659 27.60 26.45 9.00
CA VAL A 659 26.62 26.10 10.04
C VAL A 659 26.93 24.72 10.60
N LEU A 660 26.59 24.50 11.86
CA LEU A 660 26.35 23.17 12.43
C LEU A 660 24.85 22.90 12.29
N SER A 661 24.49 21.94 11.45
CA SER A 661 23.12 21.44 11.38
C SER A 661 22.76 20.68 12.65
N LEU A 662 21.55 20.92 13.13
CA LEU A 662 20.89 20.25 14.24
C LEU A 662 19.57 19.67 13.73
N GLU A 663 18.89 18.86 14.54
CA GLU A 663 17.63 18.24 14.13
C GLU A 663 16.48 19.25 14.07
N GLU A 664 15.35 18.86 13.47
CA GLU A 664 14.13 19.69 13.33
C GLU A 664 14.33 21.04 12.62
N GLY A 665 15.34 21.14 11.75
CA GLY A 665 15.60 22.34 10.95
C GLY A 665 16.35 23.45 11.70
N TYR A 666 16.93 23.14 12.86
CA TYR A 666 17.79 24.05 13.60
C TYR A 666 19.21 24.12 13.01
N GLU A 667 19.83 25.31 13.09
CA GLU A 667 21.21 25.57 12.64
C GLU A 667 21.95 26.49 13.62
N LEU A 668 23.06 26.02 14.19
CA LEU A 668 23.96 26.83 15.02
C LEU A 668 25.08 27.42 14.17
N ARG A 669 25.31 28.74 14.25
CA ARG A 669 26.26 29.47 13.38
C ARG A 669 27.08 30.53 14.12
N ILE A 670 28.35 30.69 13.72
CA ILE A 670 29.22 31.75 14.23
C ILE A 670 28.82 33.10 13.62
N LYS A 671 28.38 34.06 14.44
CA LYS A 671 28.24 35.47 14.05
C LYS A 671 29.59 36.18 14.07
N GLN A 672 30.36 36.02 15.15
CA GLN A 672 31.64 36.71 15.36
C GLN A 672 32.44 36.05 16.49
N VAL A 673 33.77 36.00 16.37
CA VAL A 673 34.69 35.71 17.50
C VAL A 673 35.27 37.02 18.05
N ASP A 674 35.54 37.09 19.36
CA ASP A 674 36.14 38.28 20.00
C ASP A 674 37.58 38.55 19.55
N LEU A 675 38.05 39.79 19.69
CA LEU A 675 39.42 40.21 19.32
C LEU A 675 40.51 39.43 20.06
N ASN A 676 40.24 38.90 21.25
CA ASN A 676 41.19 38.08 22.00
C ASN A 676 41.12 36.58 21.66
N GLY A 677 40.10 36.16 20.87
CA GLY A 677 39.93 34.78 20.43
C GLY A 677 39.38 33.79 21.48
N ASN A 678 38.94 34.27 22.66
CA ASN A 678 38.50 33.43 23.78
C ASN A 678 36.98 33.51 24.06
N LYS A 679 36.21 34.03 23.11
CA LYS A 679 34.73 34.14 23.18
C LYS A 679 34.17 34.06 21.76
N VAL A 680 33.02 33.39 21.62
CA VAL A 680 32.27 33.32 20.37
C VAL A 680 30.86 33.87 20.57
N TYR A 681 30.41 34.73 19.65
CA TYR A 681 29.02 35.10 19.50
C TYR A 681 28.39 34.12 18.50
N LEU A 682 27.55 33.24 19.03
CA LEU A 682 26.80 32.24 18.26
C LEU A 682 25.37 32.74 18.04
N ALA A 683 24.73 32.23 17.00
CA ALA A 683 23.30 32.38 16.76
C ALA A 683 22.69 31.05 16.36
N LEU A 684 21.47 30.81 16.85
CA LEU A 684 20.63 29.69 16.47
C LEU A 684 19.57 30.18 15.50
N ALA A 685 19.40 29.47 14.40
CA ALA A 685 18.28 29.66 13.48
C ALA A 685 17.40 28.40 13.46
N LYS A 686 16.12 28.57 13.12
CA LYS A 686 15.22 27.48 12.69
C LYS A 686 14.67 27.82 11.31
N ASP A 687 14.68 26.87 10.39
CA ASP A 687 14.22 27.04 8.99
C ASP A 687 14.88 28.21 8.24
N GLY A 688 16.07 28.65 8.71
CA GLY A 688 16.85 29.77 8.20
C GLY A 688 16.69 31.09 8.96
N ASP A 689 15.57 31.30 9.66
CA ASP A 689 15.29 32.50 10.46
C ASP A 689 15.94 32.43 11.86
N GLU A 690 16.52 33.53 12.33
CA GLU A 690 17.22 33.59 13.62
C GLU A 690 16.24 33.61 14.80
N VAL A 691 16.35 32.63 15.70
CA VAL A 691 15.49 32.48 16.88
C VAL A 691 16.17 32.90 18.19
N ASP A 692 17.51 32.80 18.26
CA ASP A 692 18.31 33.21 19.42
C ASP A 692 19.75 33.57 19.02
N SER A 693 20.45 34.36 19.86
CA SER A 693 21.91 34.50 19.76
C SER A 693 22.58 34.92 21.08
N LYS A 694 23.62 34.18 21.46
CA LYS A 694 24.28 34.24 22.77
C LYS A 694 25.81 34.30 22.64
N VAL A 695 26.48 34.98 23.56
CA VAL A 695 27.96 34.97 23.64
C VAL A 695 28.40 33.89 24.62
N VAL A 696 29.14 32.91 24.12
CA VAL A 696 29.71 31.79 24.87
C VAL A 696 31.19 32.04 25.15
N THR A 697 31.67 31.54 26.31
CA THR A 697 33.04 31.73 26.78
C THR A 697 33.63 30.38 27.19
N PRO A 698 34.37 29.70 26.29
CA PRO A 698 35.05 28.46 26.61
C PRO A 698 35.90 28.58 27.89
N SER A 699 35.72 27.63 28.79
CA SER A 699 36.48 27.48 30.04
C SER A 699 37.46 26.32 29.94
N ASN A 700 38.31 26.13 30.97
CA ASN A 700 39.14 24.91 31.10
C ASN A 700 38.52 23.94 32.12
N ASP A 701 37.26 24.19 32.48
CA ASP A 701 36.44 23.45 33.41
C ASP A 701 35.14 23.13 32.64
N PRO A 702 34.88 21.86 32.28
CA PRO A 702 33.73 21.51 31.44
C PRO A 702 32.39 21.67 32.16
N THR A 703 32.41 21.72 33.50
CA THR A 703 31.24 22.03 34.33
C THR A 703 30.88 23.53 34.33
N ASP A 704 31.75 24.40 33.79
CA ASP A 704 31.48 25.83 33.65
C ASP A 704 30.38 26.09 32.61
N GLY A 705 29.15 26.26 33.08
CA GLY A 705 27.98 26.57 32.24
C GLY A 705 28.11 27.82 31.35
N SER A 706 29.19 28.62 31.47
CA SER A 706 29.49 29.68 30.50
C SER A 706 30.20 29.21 29.22
N SER A 707 30.67 27.96 29.19
CA SER A 707 31.07 27.20 28.00
C SER A 707 29.86 26.68 27.20
N ASN A 708 28.66 26.62 27.79
CA ASN A 708 27.46 26.06 27.16
C ASN A 708 26.64 27.14 26.41
N TYR A 709 26.41 26.91 25.11
CA TYR A 709 25.26 27.48 24.42
C TYR A 709 24.00 26.77 24.95
N LEU A 710 23.04 27.53 25.49
CA LEU A 710 21.77 26.99 25.97
C LEU A 710 20.66 27.82 25.35
N TYR A 711 19.86 27.20 24.48
CA TYR A 711 18.59 27.72 24.02
C TYR A 711 17.49 27.15 24.91
N LYS A 712 16.80 28.05 25.62
CA LYS A 712 15.80 27.73 26.65
C LYS A 712 14.41 28.17 26.17
N ILE A 713 13.38 27.36 26.44
CA ILE A 713 11.98 27.67 26.12
C ILE A 713 11.07 27.42 27.33
N ASP A 714 9.84 27.91 27.24
CA ASP A 714 8.76 27.56 28.17
C ASP A 714 8.14 26.21 27.76
N MET A 715 7.93 25.31 28.72
CA MET A 715 7.29 24.00 28.52
C MET A 715 6.12 23.89 29.50
N GLY A 716 4.91 24.23 29.05
CA GLY A 716 3.74 24.34 29.93
C GLY A 716 3.92 25.45 30.99
N GLY A 717 3.66 25.10 32.24
CA GLY A 717 3.97 25.88 33.44
C GLY A 717 5.46 26.05 33.69
N GLU A 718 6.33 25.09 33.30
CA GLU A 718 7.77 25.18 33.49
C GLU A 718 8.44 26.21 32.55
N LYS A 719 9.51 26.84 33.05
CA LYS A 719 10.08 28.09 32.52
C LYS A 719 11.57 27.95 32.26
N ASP A 720 12.07 28.61 31.22
CA ASP A 720 13.50 28.64 30.89
C ASP A 720 14.14 27.22 30.77
N VAL A 721 13.40 26.21 30.29
CA VAL A 721 13.88 24.81 30.17
C VAL A 721 14.77 24.65 28.92
N PRO A 722 16.01 24.13 29.01
CA PRO A 722 16.87 23.94 27.84
C PRO A 722 16.29 22.94 26.83
N LEU A 723 16.11 23.40 25.59
CA LEU A 723 15.73 22.58 24.43
C LEU A 723 16.96 22.09 23.65
N ILE A 724 17.95 22.98 23.50
CA ILE A 724 19.23 22.70 22.83
C ILE A 724 20.37 23.19 23.73
N SER A 725 21.27 22.27 24.06
CA SER A 725 22.51 22.51 24.78
C SER A 725 23.69 22.13 23.89
N ALA A 726 24.72 22.98 23.82
CA ALA A 726 25.96 22.67 23.12
C ALA A 726 27.18 23.20 23.88
N HIS A 727 28.10 22.32 24.27
CA HIS A 727 29.36 22.71 24.89
C HIS A 727 30.32 23.25 23.83
N VAL A 728 31.17 24.21 24.19
CA VAL A 728 32.14 24.82 23.28
C VAL A 728 33.53 24.72 23.90
N GLU A 729 34.20 23.59 23.69
CA GLU A 729 35.61 23.32 24.09
C GLU A 729 36.52 24.52 23.84
N SER A 730 36.48 25.08 22.63
CA SER A 730 37.50 26.00 22.17
C SER A 730 37.02 26.92 21.06
N VAL A 731 37.68 28.08 20.98
CA VAL A 731 37.46 29.10 19.95
C VAL A 731 38.83 29.52 19.41
N PHE A 732 38.94 29.65 18.09
CA PHE A 732 40.18 29.99 17.43
C PHE A 732 39.98 31.18 16.47
N ARG A 733 40.66 32.29 16.77
CA ARG A 733 40.68 33.47 15.90
C ARG A 733 41.80 33.36 14.86
N SER A 734 41.52 33.61 13.59
CA SER A 734 42.54 33.62 12.53
C SER A 734 42.45 34.83 11.59
N THR A 735 43.27 34.85 10.54
CA THR A 735 43.24 35.86 9.48
C THR A 735 42.37 35.46 8.28
N GLU A 736 41.89 34.22 8.22
CA GLU A 736 41.19 33.66 7.05
C GLU A 736 39.77 33.18 7.39
N SER A 737 39.60 32.51 8.53
CA SER A 737 38.29 32.19 9.14
C SER A 737 38.43 32.04 10.66
N ASP A 738 37.50 32.59 11.43
CA ASP A 738 37.41 32.32 12.87
C ASP A 738 36.61 31.01 13.07
N LEU A 739 37.04 30.15 14.00
CA LEU A 739 36.48 28.81 14.26
C LEU A 739 35.98 28.68 15.71
N ALA A 740 35.08 27.72 15.93
CA ALA A 740 34.71 27.22 17.26
C ALA A 740 34.55 25.70 17.20
N THR A 741 35.08 24.98 18.19
CA THR A 741 34.83 23.54 18.38
C THR A 741 33.65 23.37 19.31
N VAL A 742 32.67 22.58 18.89
CA VAL A 742 31.58 22.06 19.71
C VAL A 742 31.87 20.59 19.96
N ASP A 743 31.87 20.17 21.21
CA ASP A 743 32.29 18.85 21.70
C ASP A 743 31.24 18.18 22.59
N ALA A 744 30.06 18.80 22.71
CA ALA A 744 28.87 18.14 23.21
C ALA A 744 27.62 18.76 22.56
N ILE A 745 26.61 17.94 22.27
CA ILE A 745 25.29 18.37 21.80
C ILE A 745 24.23 17.54 22.51
N PHE A 746 23.30 18.21 23.21
CA PHE A 746 22.04 17.63 23.66
C PHE A 746 20.88 18.40 23.02
N GLN A 747 19.96 17.69 22.38
CA GLN A 747 18.76 18.27 21.77
C GLN A 747 17.56 17.37 22.06
N ILE A 748 16.48 18.00 22.54
CA ILE A 748 15.15 17.41 22.67
C ILE A 748 14.17 18.08 21.68
N SER A 749 13.14 17.35 21.28
CA SER A 749 12.19 17.79 20.25
C SER A 749 11.35 19.01 20.68
N ASP A 750 11.16 19.96 19.75
CA ASP A 750 10.26 21.08 19.95
C ASP A 750 8.77 20.74 19.75
N SER A 751 8.48 19.58 19.15
CA SER A 751 7.16 18.95 19.13
C SER A 751 6.95 18.05 20.36
N PRO A 752 6.08 18.41 21.32
CA PRO A 752 5.73 17.51 22.42
C PRO A 752 4.78 16.41 21.96
N GLU A 753 4.88 15.25 22.62
CA GLU A 753 3.82 14.24 22.68
C GLU A 753 2.91 14.56 23.87
N SER A 754 1.60 14.34 23.73
CA SER A 754 0.61 14.68 24.78
C SER A 754 0.43 13.50 25.75
N VAL A 755 0.34 13.78 27.05
CA VAL A 755 0.05 12.77 28.10
C VAL A 755 -0.88 13.34 29.19
N GLU A 756 -1.80 14.24 28.83
CA GLU A 756 -2.81 14.80 29.75
C GLU A 756 -3.76 13.70 30.29
N GLU A 757 -4.25 13.85 31.54
CA GLU A 757 -5.17 12.89 32.16
C GLU A 757 -6.49 12.76 31.35
N GLY A 758 -6.82 11.53 30.95
CA GLY A 758 -7.95 11.21 30.09
C GLY A 758 -7.66 11.23 28.58
N GLU A 759 -6.42 11.51 28.14
CA GLU A 759 -6.01 11.39 26.73
C GLU A 759 -5.96 9.92 26.27
N MET A 760 -6.18 9.69 24.96
CA MET A 760 -6.35 8.35 24.37
C MET A 760 -5.24 7.99 23.39
N HIS A 761 -4.34 7.11 23.80
CA HIS A 761 -3.32 6.48 22.95
C HIS A 761 -3.85 5.13 22.44
N GLY A 762 -4.43 5.13 21.24
CA GLY A 762 -5.03 3.92 20.64
C GLY A 762 -6.24 3.39 21.42
N LYS A 763 -6.05 2.29 22.15
CA LYS A 763 -7.04 1.69 23.07
C LYS A 763 -6.74 2.01 24.55
N MET A 764 -5.62 2.65 24.85
CA MET A 764 -5.18 2.99 26.20
C MET A 764 -5.55 4.44 26.54
N LYS A 765 -6.01 4.66 27.76
CA LYS A 765 -6.41 5.95 28.32
C LYS A 765 -5.46 6.33 29.45
N VAL A 766 -4.97 7.57 29.48
CA VAL A 766 -4.21 8.08 30.64
C VAL A 766 -5.14 8.15 31.86
N ASP A 767 -4.88 7.34 32.87
CA ASP A 767 -5.70 7.24 34.09
C ASP A 767 -5.14 8.11 35.23
N SER A 768 -3.82 8.28 35.28
CA SER A 768 -3.15 9.15 36.26
C SER A 768 -1.81 9.70 35.77
N LEU A 769 -1.54 10.97 36.09
CA LEU A 769 -0.27 11.65 35.80
C LEU A 769 0.43 12.06 37.12
N ASP A 770 1.55 11.39 37.44
CA ASP A 770 2.41 11.70 38.59
C ASP A 770 3.56 12.66 38.18
N TYR A 771 4.31 13.19 39.14
CA TYR A 771 5.51 14.00 38.88
C TYR A 771 6.64 13.21 38.18
N ASP A 772 6.72 11.90 38.44
CA ASP A 772 7.77 10.97 38.00
C ASP A 772 7.24 9.86 37.09
N GLY A 773 5.97 9.89 36.64
CA GLY A 773 5.42 8.77 35.89
C GLY A 773 3.99 8.91 35.40
N ILE A 774 3.59 7.92 34.59
CA ILE A 774 2.33 7.90 33.84
C ILE A 774 1.74 6.49 33.94
N THR A 775 0.43 6.40 34.20
CA THR A 775 -0.32 5.14 34.15
C THR A 775 -1.45 5.25 33.13
N LEU A 776 -1.55 4.25 32.26
CA LEU A 776 -2.61 4.09 31.27
C LEU A 776 -3.34 2.76 31.48
N THR A 777 -4.65 2.76 31.26
CA THR A 777 -5.49 1.55 31.29
C THR A 777 -6.32 1.43 30.01
N ASN A 778 -6.73 0.22 29.63
CA ASN A 778 -7.54 0.04 28.41
C ASN A 778 -8.98 0.54 28.58
N ASP A 779 -9.43 1.37 27.63
CA ASP A 779 -10.82 1.86 27.58
C ASP A 779 -11.72 0.82 26.90
N GLY A 780 -12.57 0.17 27.71
CA GLY A 780 -13.45 -0.91 27.28
C GLY A 780 -12.77 -2.28 27.08
N THR A 781 -13.59 -3.32 26.96
CA THR A 781 -13.15 -4.72 26.79
C THR A 781 -12.41 -4.95 25.46
N ILE A 782 -11.22 -5.54 25.53
CA ILE A 782 -10.42 -5.99 24.37
C ILE A 782 -10.68 -7.49 24.14
N SER A 783 -11.03 -7.92 22.91
CA SER A 783 -11.13 -9.37 22.59
C SER A 783 -9.78 -9.95 22.20
N LEU A 784 -9.41 -11.07 22.85
CA LEU A 784 -8.30 -11.94 22.49
C LEU A 784 -8.89 -13.11 21.71
N SER A 785 -9.32 -12.81 20.49
CA SER A 785 -9.75 -13.84 19.54
C SER A 785 -8.52 -14.48 18.89
N ARG A 786 -8.68 -15.69 18.36
CA ARG A 786 -7.66 -16.38 17.56
C ARG A 786 -7.26 -15.58 16.31
N GLY A 787 -6.04 -15.83 15.80
CA GLY A 787 -5.53 -15.30 14.53
C GLY A 787 -5.52 -13.77 14.45
N LYS A 788 -5.30 -13.08 15.58
CA LYS A 788 -5.66 -11.66 15.73
C LYS A 788 -4.52 -10.80 16.26
N ASP A 789 -4.08 -9.86 15.42
CA ASP A 789 -3.38 -8.66 15.87
C ASP A 789 -4.36 -7.65 16.52
N VAL A 790 -3.92 -7.04 17.61
CA VAL A 790 -4.71 -6.13 18.43
C VAL A 790 -3.88 -4.89 18.77
N ASP A 791 -4.03 -3.81 18.01
CA ASP A 791 -3.34 -2.54 18.30
C ASP A 791 -3.70 -2.04 19.71
N ILE A 792 -2.72 -1.66 20.52
CA ILE A 792 -2.93 -1.16 21.88
C ILE A 792 -2.63 0.33 21.93
N MET A 793 -1.47 0.72 21.41
CA MET A 793 -0.99 2.10 21.18
C MET A 793 -0.24 2.12 19.83
N ASP A 794 0.07 3.28 19.26
CA ASP A 794 0.56 3.39 17.86
C ASP A 794 1.77 2.50 17.52
N ASN A 795 2.73 2.35 18.45
CA ASN A 795 3.92 1.51 18.30
C ASN A 795 3.75 0.09 18.88
N LEU A 796 2.62 -0.23 19.52
CA LEU A 796 2.45 -1.42 20.37
C LEU A 796 1.14 -2.15 20.07
N ARG A 797 1.21 -3.43 19.68
CA ARG A 797 0.05 -4.33 19.50
C ARG A 797 0.22 -5.62 20.31
N ILE A 798 -0.84 -6.39 20.50
CA ILE A 798 -0.79 -7.78 20.99
C ILE A 798 -1.12 -8.69 19.81
N GLN A 799 -0.23 -9.63 19.49
CA GLN A 799 -0.48 -10.69 18.52
C GLN A 799 -1.02 -11.92 19.25
N VAL A 800 -2.08 -12.54 18.72
CA VAL A 800 -2.73 -13.74 19.28
C VAL A 800 -2.80 -14.84 18.22
N ALA A 801 -2.21 -16.00 18.49
CA ALA A 801 -2.20 -17.19 17.65
C ALA A 801 -3.60 -17.74 17.29
N ASP A 802 -3.77 -18.44 16.15
CA ASP A 802 -4.99 -19.23 15.86
C ASP A 802 -5.02 -20.62 16.53
N SER A 803 -4.43 -20.74 17.72
CA SER A 803 -4.42 -21.98 18.49
C SER A 803 -5.53 -22.09 19.54
N ASP A 804 -5.83 -23.31 19.99
CA ASP A 804 -6.78 -23.57 21.08
C ASP A 804 -6.40 -22.87 22.39
N LYS A 805 -5.09 -22.74 22.65
CA LYS A 805 -4.50 -21.99 23.75
C LYS A 805 -4.59 -20.48 23.59
N ARG A 806 -4.49 -19.97 22.34
CA ARG A 806 -4.31 -18.55 21.99
C ARG A 806 -3.04 -17.96 22.61
N LEU A 807 -1.88 -18.59 22.35
CA LEU A 807 -0.59 -18.02 22.72
C LEU A 807 -0.50 -16.56 22.23
N LEU A 808 0.04 -15.68 23.06
CA LEU A 808 0.11 -14.26 22.75
C LEU A 808 1.40 -13.62 23.25
N ALA A 809 1.80 -12.54 22.56
CA ALA A 809 2.87 -11.65 22.97
C ALA A 809 2.55 -10.21 22.53
N PRO A 810 3.05 -9.19 23.27
CA PRO A 810 3.10 -7.84 22.75
C PRO A 810 4.16 -7.76 21.64
N ILE A 811 3.86 -6.99 20.61
CA ILE A 811 4.77 -6.64 19.52
C ILE A 811 4.98 -5.13 19.54
N ALA A 812 6.24 -4.70 19.57
CA ALA A 812 6.63 -3.32 19.34
C ALA A 812 7.17 -3.15 17.92
N THR A 813 6.69 -2.14 17.21
CA THR A 813 7.24 -1.73 15.92
C THR A 813 8.45 -0.83 16.17
N LYS A 814 9.65 -1.23 15.71
CA LYS A 814 10.89 -0.48 15.86
C LYS A 814 11.42 0.00 14.50
N THR A 815 12.03 1.19 14.48
CA THR A 815 12.86 1.63 13.35
C THR A 815 14.33 1.37 13.64
N GLY A 816 15.00 0.59 12.78
CA GLY A 816 16.42 0.30 12.87
C GLY A 816 17.33 1.44 12.40
N GLU A 817 18.64 1.24 12.61
CA GLU A 817 19.69 2.21 12.28
C GLU A 817 19.76 2.49 10.77
N GLY A 818 19.39 3.71 10.35
CA GLY A 818 19.74 4.21 9.04
C GLY A 818 18.93 5.41 8.58
N THR A 819 19.54 6.29 7.77
CA THR A 819 18.79 7.34 7.08
C THR A 819 17.82 6.72 6.07
N ALA A 820 16.58 7.22 5.99
CA ALA A 820 15.58 6.69 5.07
C ALA A 820 16.00 6.80 3.59
N LEU A 821 15.85 5.70 2.85
CA LEU A 821 15.92 5.66 1.40
C LEU A 821 14.53 5.85 0.78
N SER A 822 14.49 6.50 -0.37
CA SER A 822 13.36 6.48 -1.30
C SER A 822 13.79 5.79 -2.58
N LEU A 823 13.15 4.66 -2.88
CA LEU A 823 13.38 3.85 -4.07
C LEU A 823 12.29 4.18 -5.10
N THR A 824 12.70 4.68 -6.27
CA THR A 824 11.80 4.95 -7.41
C THR A 824 12.07 3.96 -8.51
N VAL A 825 11.08 3.14 -8.84
CA VAL A 825 11.14 2.19 -9.95
C VAL A 825 10.06 2.49 -10.99
N SER A 826 10.43 2.44 -12.27
CA SER A 826 9.48 2.60 -13.37
C SER A 826 8.99 1.24 -13.87
N GLY A 827 7.71 1.13 -14.21
CA GLY A 827 7.16 -0.05 -14.88
C GLY A 827 7.96 -0.41 -16.13
N ALA A 828 8.36 -1.68 -16.23
CA ALA A 828 9.38 -2.12 -17.18
C ALA A 828 8.79 -2.89 -18.36
N VAL A 829 9.63 -3.14 -19.36
CA VAL A 829 9.26 -3.91 -20.57
C VAL A 829 10.36 -4.91 -20.89
N VAL A 830 9.98 -6.15 -21.18
CA VAL A 830 10.92 -7.24 -21.55
C VAL A 830 11.90 -6.78 -22.64
N ASP A 831 13.18 -7.12 -22.46
CA ASP A 831 14.31 -6.75 -23.32
C ASP A 831 14.56 -5.24 -23.50
N LYS A 832 13.98 -4.39 -22.64
CA LYS A 832 14.26 -2.94 -22.63
C LYS A 832 14.83 -2.49 -21.29
N ALA A 833 15.78 -1.57 -21.37
CA ALA A 833 16.36 -0.89 -20.23
C ALA A 833 15.28 -0.11 -19.44
N ALA A 834 14.94 -0.60 -18.26
CA ALA A 834 14.32 0.16 -17.19
C ALA A 834 15.40 0.96 -16.44
N GLN A 835 14.97 1.95 -15.66
CA GLN A 835 15.82 2.65 -14.70
C GLN A 835 15.24 2.54 -13.30
N ILE A 836 16.12 2.27 -12.35
CA ILE A 836 15.86 2.23 -10.91
C ILE A 836 16.68 3.37 -10.30
N ALA A 837 16.06 4.23 -9.49
CA ALA A 837 16.71 5.40 -8.90
C ALA A 837 16.49 5.45 -7.39
N VAL A 838 17.54 5.83 -6.64
CA VAL A 838 17.52 5.92 -5.18
C VAL A 838 17.96 7.30 -4.70
N ARG A 839 17.23 7.83 -3.71
CA ARG A 839 17.54 9.10 -3.04
C ARG A 839 17.40 8.96 -1.52
N SER A 840 18.11 9.80 -0.79
CA SER A 840 17.76 10.15 0.60
C SER A 840 17.30 11.60 0.61
N GLY A 841 16.06 11.83 1.07
CA GLY A 841 15.35 13.08 0.83
C GLY A 841 15.34 13.45 -0.66
N THR A 842 15.86 14.65 -0.97
CA THR A 842 16.00 15.14 -2.35
C THR A 842 17.29 14.70 -3.05
N SER A 843 18.26 14.16 -2.32
CA SER A 843 19.63 13.89 -2.81
C SER A 843 19.78 12.51 -3.43
N ALA A 844 20.31 12.46 -4.65
CA ALA A 844 20.63 11.21 -5.35
C ALA A 844 21.79 10.44 -4.68
N LEU A 845 21.60 9.14 -4.45
CA LEU A 845 22.57 8.31 -3.73
C LEU A 845 23.28 7.30 -4.62
N SER A 846 24.58 7.53 -4.84
CA SER A 846 25.48 6.55 -5.44
C SER A 846 25.92 5.47 -4.44
N GLY A 847 26.31 4.31 -4.96
CA GLY A 847 26.82 3.18 -4.18
C GLY A 847 25.77 2.41 -3.39
N VAL A 848 24.48 2.62 -3.67
CA VAL A 848 23.39 1.80 -3.13
C VAL A 848 23.37 0.49 -3.90
N ALA A 849 23.44 -0.65 -3.21
CA ALA A 849 23.28 -1.96 -3.83
C ALA A 849 21.80 -2.19 -4.16
N ILE A 850 21.51 -2.58 -5.40
CA ILE A 850 20.17 -2.92 -5.85
C ILE A 850 20.10 -4.43 -6.03
N SER A 851 19.15 -5.07 -5.35
CA SER A 851 18.74 -6.44 -5.59
C SER A 851 17.37 -6.49 -6.25
N ILE A 852 17.15 -7.54 -7.02
CA ILE A 852 15.85 -7.89 -7.61
C ILE A 852 15.66 -9.38 -7.34
N ASP A 853 14.56 -9.76 -6.70
CA ASP A 853 14.23 -11.15 -6.35
C ASP A 853 15.41 -11.84 -5.64
N GLY A 854 15.84 -11.25 -4.52
CA GLY A 854 17.02 -11.62 -3.74
C GLY A 854 18.38 -11.25 -4.37
N ASN A 855 18.49 -11.24 -5.69
CA ASN A 855 19.75 -11.20 -6.43
C ASN A 855 20.28 -9.79 -6.66
N THR A 856 21.48 -9.47 -6.15
CA THR A 856 22.12 -8.14 -6.34
C THR A 856 22.58 -7.92 -7.78
N ILE A 857 21.92 -7.02 -8.50
CA ILE A 857 22.20 -6.69 -9.91
C ILE A 857 23.36 -5.67 -10.08
N GLY A 858 23.74 -4.95 -9.03
CA GLY A 858 24.83 -3.97 -9.05
C GLY A 858 24.61 -2.82 -8.08
N THR A 859 25.31 -1.70 -8.28
CA THR A 859 25.19 -0.47 -7.48
C THR A 859 24.82 0.76 -8.30
N THR A 860 24.18 1.73 -7.65
CA THR A 860 23.79 3.00 -8.28
C THR A 860 24.98 3.90 -8.64
N ASP A 861 24.93 4.51 -9.83
CA ASP A 861 25.93 5.43 -10.35
C ASP A 861 25.93 6.80 -9.62
N SER A 862 26.77 7.73 -10.05
CA SER A 862 26.87 9.08 -9.47
C SER A 862 25.62 9.96 -9.62
N THR A 863 24.60 9.50 -10.37
CA THR A 863 23.27 10.13 -10.47
C THR A 863 22.22 9.42 -9.61
N GLY A 864 22.65 8.48 -8.77
CA GLY A 864 21.79 7.67 -7.91
C GLY A 864 20.94 6.66 -8.67
N SER A 865 21.35 6.26 -9.88
CA SER A 865 20.57 5.40 -10.77
C SER A 865 21.32 4.13 -11.18
N ILE A 866 20.59 3.05 -11.44
CA ILE A 866 21.07 1.88 -12.18
C ILE A 866 20.07 1.55 -13.30
N SER A 867 20.54 0.85 -14.34
CA SER A 867 19.66 0.35 -15.41
C SER A 867 19.63 -1.18 -15.41
N TYR A 868 18.42 -1.72 -15.55
CA TYR A 868 18.13 -3.15 -15.56
C TYR A 868 17.38 -3.52 -16.83
N ILE A 869 17.58 -4.73 -17.35
CA ILE A 869 16.93 -5.24 -18.55
C ILE A 869 16.25 -6.57 -18.20
N PRO A 870 14.95 -6.57 -17.84
CA PRO A 870 14.24 -7.79 -17.49
C PRO A 870 14.08 -8.73 -18.69
N LYS A 871 13.93 -10.02 -18.38
CA LYS A 871 13.82 -11.12 -19.36
C LYS A 871 12.46 -11.81 -19.32
N SER A 872 11.92 -12.01 -18.12
CA SER A 872 10.56 -12.47 -17.84
C SER A 872 9.58 -11.30 -17.74
N THR A 873 8.29 -11.61 -17.87
CA THR A 873 7.16 -10.78 -17.42
C THR A 873 6.86 -11.04 -15.95
N GLY A 874 6.10 -10.15 -15.30
CA GLY A 874 5.64 -10.35 -13.92
C GLY A 874 5.84 -9.12 -13.05
N THR A 875 5.69 -9.29 -11.74
CA THR A 875 6.01 -8.26 -10.74
C THR A 875 7.24 -8.73 -9.99
N VAL A 876 8.36 -8.02 -10.10
CA VAL A 876 9.63 -8.37 -9.43
C VAL A 876 9.92 -7.40 -8.29
N LYS A 877 10.42 -7.90 -7.16
CA LYS A 877 10.62 -7.09 -5.95
C LYS A 877 12.01 -6.49 -5.95
N VAL A 878 12.07 -5.16 -6.09
CA VAL A 878 13.33 -4.41 -6.07
C VAL A 878 13.64 -3.97 -4.64
N VAL A 879 14.85 -4.26 -4.17
CA VAL A 879 15.36 -3.90 -2.83
C VAL A 879 16.60 -3.04 -2.99
N ALA A 880 16.65 -1.92 -2.28
CA ALA A 880 17.77 -0.98 -2.27
C ALA A 880 18.43 -0.96 -0.89
N ARG A 881 19.69 -1.42 -0.82
CA ARG A 881 20.47 -1.59 0.42
C ARG A 881 21.70 -0.69 0.43
N LYS A 882 22.00 -0.03 1.55
CA LYS A 882 23.27 0.69 1.75
C LYS A 882 23.59 0.84 3.24
N THR A 883 24.80 0.50 3.67
CA THR A 883 25.23 0.69 5.07
C THR A 883 25.09 2.16 5.50
N GLY A 884 24.48 2.39 6.67
CA GLY A 884 24.10 3.72 7.17
C GLY A 884 22.72 4.21 6.70
N TYR A 885 21.99 3.40 5.93
CA TYR A 885 20.67 3.73 5.41
C TYR A 885 19.68 2.57 5.64
N ASN A 886 18.41 2.92 5.84
CA ASN A 886 17.33 1.94 5.93
C ASN A 886 17.02 1.38 4.54
N ASP A 887 16.87 0.06 4.45
CA ASP A 887 16.44 -0.64 3.24
C ASP A 887 15.13 -0.03 2.69
N ALA A 888 15.05 0.12 1.36
CA ALA A 888 13.82 0.51 0.69
C ALA A 888 13.41 -0.53 -0.35
N THR A 889 12.13 -0.86 -0.39
CA THR A 889 11.53 -1.85 -1.29
C THR A 889 10.53 -1.20 -2.24
N ALA A 890 10.44 -1.72 -3.47
CA ALA A 890 9.46 -1.29 -4.46
C ALA A 890 9.22 -2.38 -5.51
N ASP A 891 7.96 -2.60 -5.88
CA ASP A 891 7.60 -3.63 -6.86
C ASP A 891 7.65 -3.10 -8.29
N MET A 892 8.31 -3.83 -9.19
CA MET A 892 8.49 -3.48 -10.59
C MET A 892 7.67 -4.40 -11.51
N VAL A 893 6.54 -3.90 -12.01
CA VAL A 893 5.71 -4.66 -12.96
C VAL A 893 6.32 -4.59 -14.36
N VAL A 894 6.89 -5.70 -14.81
CA VAL A 894 7.41 -5.95 -16.17
C VAL A 894 6.30 -6.47 -17.08
N ARG A 895 6.17 -5.89 -18.27
CA ARG A 895 5.18 -6.28 -19.29
C ARG A 895 5.82 -6.61 -20.63
N THR A 896 5.10 -7.32 -21.50
CA THR A 896 5.50 -7.44 -22.91
C THR A 896 5.46 -6.08 -23.61
N VAL A 897 6.13 -6.00 -24.78
CA VAL A 897 6.06 -4.82 -25.65
C VAL A 897 4.64 -4.51 -26.11
N GLU A 898 3.79 -5.54 -26.25
CA GLU A 898 2.41 -5.39 -26.68
C GLU A 898 1.53 -4.85 -25.55
N GLU A 899 1.51 -5.46 -24.37
CA GLU A 899 0.71 -4.99 -23.23
C GLU A 899 1.10 -3.57 -22.81
N ALA A 900 2.40 -3.24 -22.78
CA ALA A 900 2.85 -1.87 -22.51
C ALA A 900 2.34 -0.87 -23.57
N SER A 901 2.20 -1.31 -24.82
CA SER A 901 1.62 -0.50 -25.91
C SER A 901 0.10 -0.39 -25.79
N GLN A 902 -0.59 -1.47 -25.40
CA GLN A 902 -2.04 -1.46 -25.14
C GLN A 902 -2.39 -0.58 -23.93
N LEU A 903 -1.64 -0.67 -22.83
CA LEU A 903 -1.76 0.20 -21.66
C LEU A 903 -1.52 1.67 -22.03
N THR A 904 -0.46 1.95 -22.81
CA THR A 904 -0.20 3.31 -23.33
C THR A 904 -1.34 3.80 -24.23
N ALA A 905 -1.96 2.93 -25.03
CA ALA A 905 -3.09 3.26 -25.87
C ALA A 905 -4.37 3.53 -25.05
N ALA A 906 -4.65 2.72 -24.02
CA ALA A 906 -5.77 2.91 -23.10
C ALA A 906 -5.63 4.20 -22.28
N GLN A 907 -4.44 4.49 -21.75
CA GLN A 907 -4.13 5.75 -21.07
C GLN A 907 -4.33 6.96 -22.00
N ARG A 908 -3.83 6.88 -23.25
CA ARG A 908 -4.07 7.92 -24.26
C ARG A 908 -5.54 8.07 -24.62
N ALA A 909 -6.30 6.97 -24.71
CA ALA A 909 -7.75 7.02 -24.96
C ALA A 909 -8.47 7.74 -23.81
N ASN A 910 -8.15 7.42 -22.55
CA ASN A 910 -8.71 8.12 -21.38
C ASN A 910 -8.42 9.63 -21.43
N VAL A 911 -7.18 10.03 -21.74
CA VAL A 911 -6.78 11.44 -21.92
C VAL A 911 -7.44 12.11 -23.14
N THR A 912 -7.90 11.33 -24.14
CA THR A 912 -8.55 11.88 -25.35
C THR A 912 -10.07 12.00 -25.20
N LEU A 913 -10.73 11.16 -24.39
CA LEU A 913 -12.19 11.23 -24.15
C LEU A 913 -12.57 12.12 -22.94
N ALA A 914 -11.64 12.42 -22.03
CA ALA A 914 -11.86 13.43 -21.02
C ALA A 914 -12.19 14.78 -21.69
N ASN A 915 -13.26 15.45 -21.22
CA ASN A 915 -13.78 16.70 -21.78
C ASN A 915 -14.36 16.62 -23.22
N GLN A 916 -14.60 15.43 -23.79
CA GLN A 916 -15.35 15.29 -25.04
C GLN A 916 -16.83 14.97 -24.76
N LEU A 917 -17.75 15.81 -25.28
CA LEU A 917 -19.19 15.57 -25.20
C LEU A 917 -19.66 14.54 -26.24
N ILE A 918 -20.64 13.73 -25.87
CA ILE A 918 -21.36 12.80 -26.73
C ILE A 918 -22.84 13.20 -26.74
N LEU A 919 -23.36 13.61 -27.90
CA LEU A 919 -24.76 14.03 -28.09
C LEU A 919 -25.57 12.88 -28.73
N ASN A 920 -26.52 12.32 -27.98
CA ASN A 920 -27.45 11.31 -28.46
C ASN A 920 -28.87 11.88 -28.60
N ALA A 921 -29.51 11.59 -29.74
CA ALA A 921 -30.90 11.91 -30.06
C ALA A 921 -31.41 10.92 -31.14
N PRO A 922 -32.73 10.75 -31.34
CA PRO A 922 -33.25 10.00 -32.49
C PRO A 922 -32.72 10.54 -33.82
N ALA A 923 -32.66 9.68 -34.85
CA ALA A 923 -32.21 10.10 -36.18
C ALA A 923 -33.33 10.75 -37.02
N GLU A 924 -34.58 10.38 -36.74
CA GLU A 924 -35.78 10.87 -37.40
C GLU A 924 -36.88 11.06 -36.35
N VAL A 925 -37.67 12.14 -36.46
CA VAL A 925 -38.78 12.51 -35.55
C VAL A 925 -39.92 13.17 -36.32
N SER A 926 -41.16 13.05 -35.82
CA SER A 926 -42.31 13.73 -36.44
C SER A 926 -42.34 15.22 -36.08
N ALA A 927 -42.83 16.07 -37.00
CA ALA A 927 -43.05 17.48 -36.71
C ALA A 927 -44.03 17.68 -35.53
N GLY A 928 -43.60 18.43 -34.52
CA GLY A 928 -44.35 18.67 -33.28
C GLY A 928 -44.27 17.55 -32.23
N GLU A 929 -43.54 16.46 -32.49
CA GLU A 929 -43.37 15.36 -31.52
C GLU A 929 -42.19 15.64 -30.55
N ASN A 930 -42.40 15.37 -29.26
CA ASN A 930 -41.36 15.52 -28.24
C ASN A 930 -40.40 14.33 -28.26
N PHE A 931 -39.09 14.61 -28.35
CA PHE A 931 -38.03 13.61 -28.27
C PHE A 931 -36.99 13.97 -27.21
N LEU A 932 -36.30 12.93 -26.72
CA LEU A 932 -35.24 13.03 -25.72
C LEU A 932 -33.87 13.25 -26.39
N ILE A 933 -33.12 14.21 -25.86
CA ILE A 933 -31.70 14.44 -26.13
C ILE A 933 -30.95 14.08 -24.85
N THR A 934 -29.85 13.33 -24.96
CA THR A 934 -28.94 13.05 -23.84
C THR A 934 -27.51 13.43 -24.18
N VAL A 935 -26.79 13.93 -23.18
CA VAL A 935 -25.40 14.39 -23.28
C VAL A 935 -24.56 13.71 -22.21
N THR A 936 -23.51 13.03 -22.65
CA THR A 936 -22.60 12.28 -21.76
C THR A 936 -21.14 12.58 -22.06
N GLU A 937 -20.25 12.21 -21.14
CA GLU A 937 -18.79 12.31 -21.27
C GLU A 937 -18.09 10.97 -20.98
N GLY A 938 -16.89 10.79 -21.53
CA GLY A 938 -16.02 9.66 -21.24
C GLY A 938 -16.51 8.29 -21.74
N ILE A 939 -15.71 7.25 -21.48
CA ILE A 939 -16.06 5.85 -21.80
C ILE A 939 -17.24 5.32 -20.96
N ASN A 940 -17.42 5.84 -19.75
CA ASN A 940 -18.46 5.43 -18.80
C ASN A 940 -19.83 6.10 -19.07
N GLN A 941 -19.92 6.97 -20.09
CA GLN A 941 -21.14 7.71 -20.44
C GLN A 941 -21.73 8.52 -19.27
N THR A 942 -20.87 9.17 -18.48
CA THR A 942 -21.28 9.99 -17.33
C THR A 942 -22.19 11.14 -17.78
N PRO A 943 -23.38 11.36 -17.16
CA PRO A 943 -24.31 12.38 -17.62
C PRO A 943 -23.83 13.82 -17.38
N VAL A 944 -23.79 14.65 -18.43
CA VAL A 944 -23.25 16.02 -18.35
C VAL A 944 -24.38 17.02 -18.11
N ALA A 945 -24.48 17.49 -16.87
CA ALA A 945 -25.45 18.52 -16.48
C ALA A 945 -25.09 19.93 -16.97
N GLY A 946 -26.12 20.75 -17.25
CA GLY A 946 -26.01 22.18 -17.60
C GLY A 946 -25.51 22.48 -19.01
N ALA A 947 -25.22 21.47 -19.83
CA ALA A 947 -24.72 21.66 -21.19
C ALA A 947 -25.78 22.31 -22.08
N GLN A 948 -25.40 23.35 -22.82
CA GLN A 948 -26.29 24.16 -23.66
C GLN A 948 -26.57 23.43 -24.98
N ILE A 949 -27.84 23.25 -25.32
CA ILE A 949 -28.31 22.65 -26.56
C ILE A 949 -28.73 23.74 -27.54
N LEU A 950 -28.31 23.60 -28.80
CA LEU A 950 -28.71 24.47 -29.90
C LEU A 950 -29.32 23.66 -31.05
N LEU A 951 -30.30 24.25 -31.75
CA LEU A 951 -30.89 23.76 -33.00
C LEU A 951 -30.61 24.78 -34.10
N ASP A 952 -29.91 24.36 -35.16
CA ASP A 952 -29.46 25.22 -36.26
C ASP A 952 -28.76 26.49 -35.78
N ASP A 953 -27.83 26.32 -34.82
CA ASP A 953 -27.08 27.37 -34.10
C ASP A 953 -27.95 28.35 -33.27
N ASN A 954 -29.23 28.06 -33.01
CA ASN A 954 -30.08 28.80 -32.07
C ASN A 954 -30.22 28.03 -30.75
N GLU A 955 -30.00 28.67 -29.60
CA GLU A 955 -30.16 28.06 -28.28
C GLU A 955 -31.62 27.62 -28.01
N ILE A 956 -31.79 26.40 -27.52
CA ILE A 956 -33.11 25.84 -27.16
C ILE A 956 -33.25 25.48 -25.67
N GLY A 957 -32.15 25.34 -24.92
CA GLY A 957 -32.15 25.08 -23.48
C GLY A 957 -30.88 24.37 -22.98
N ASN A 958 -30.89 23.91 -21.73
CA ASN A 958 -29.75 23.22 -21.09
C ASN A 958 -30.14 21.84 -20.56
N THR A 959 -29.18 20.92 -20.44
CA THR A 959 -29.40 19.59 -19.84
C THR A 959 -29.64 19.64 -18.33
N SER A 960 -30.50 18.73 -17.87
CA SER A 960 -30.80 18.45 -16.46
C SER A 960 -29.59 17.89 -15.69
N SER A 961 -29.73 17.71 -14.38
CA SER A 961 -28.76 16.97 -13.55
C SER A 961 -28.55 15.50 -13.96
N GLN A 962 -29.36 14.98 -14.88
CA GLN A 962 -29.24 13.64 -15.47
C GLN A 962 -28.75 13.69 -16.92
N GLY A 963 -28.15 14.80 -17.35
CA GLY A 963 -27.62 14.97 -18.71
C GLY A 963 -28.69 14.98 -19.81
N THR A 964 -29.97 15.18 -19.46
CA THR A 964 -31.10 15.05 -20.39
C THR A 964 -31.80 16.37 -20.70
N PHE A 965 -32.36 16.48 -21.91
CA PHE A 965 -33.22 17.59 -22.34
C PHE A 965 -34.29 17.05 -23.30
N THR A 966 -35.50 17.63 -23.30
CA THR A 966 -36.62 17.17 -24.15
C THR A 966 -37.12 18.34 -25.01
N TYR A 967 -37.34 18.10 -26.30
CA TYR A 967 -37.72 19.14 -27.26
C TYR A 967 -38.62 18.60 -28.39
N ALA A 968 -39.35 19.49 -29.05
CA ALA A 968 -40.14 19.20 -30.26
C ALA A 968 -39.82 20.22 -31.35
N VAL A 969 -39.64 19.76 -32.60
CA VAL A 969 -39.34 20.63 -33.75
C VAL A 969 -40.55 20.69 -34.68
N ASN A 970 -41.02 21.88 -35.01
CA ASN A 970 -42.23 22.07 -35.84
C ASN A 970 -41.94 22.31 -37.33
N LEU A 971 -40.68 22.57 -37.71
CA LEU A 971 -40.28 22.74 -39.10
C LEU A 971 -39.81 21.40 -39.66
N THR A 972 -40.20 21.07 -40.89
CA THR A 972 -39.81 19.83 -41.56
C THR A 972 -38.54 20.02 -42.40
N GLY A 973 -37.61 19.07 -42.32
CA GLY A 973 -36.30 19.16 -42.96
C GLY A 973 -35.19 18.41 -42.22
N GLU A 974 -33.95 18.58 -42.68
CA GLU A 974 -32.75 18.15 -41.97
C GLU A 974 -32.29 19.30 -41.05
N HIS A 975 -32.23 19.05 -39.75
CA HIS A 975 -31.84 20.03 -38.73
C HIS A 975 -30.58 19.57 -37.98
N SER A 976 -29.79 20.52 -37.49
CA SER A 976 -28.53 20.27 -36.79
C SER A 976 -28.67 20.58 -35.29
N LEU A 977 -28.67 19.54 -34.46
CA LEU A 977 -28.47 19.68 -33.03
C LEU A 977 -26.98 19.87 -32.72
N LYS A 978 -26.68 20.72 -31.74
CA LYS A 978 -25.34 21.00 -31.23
C LYS A 978 -25.38 21.08 -29.71
N VAL A 979 -24.30 20.70 -29.04
CA VAL A 979 -24.12 20.90 -27.60
C VAL A 979 -22.78 21.59 -27.31
N GLU A 980 -22.81 22.58 -26.42
CA GLU A 980 -21.65 23.31 -25.93
C GLU A 980 -21.66 23.39 -24.40
N LYS A 981 -20.47 23.36 -23.77
CA LYS A 981 -20.26 23.58 -22.34
C LYS A 981 -18.85 24.10 -22.12
N GLU A 982 -18.67 25.04 -21.19
CA GLU A 982 -17.33 25.55 -20.86
C GLU A 982 -16.44 24.43 -20.29
N GLY A 983 -15.19 24.38 -20.73
CA GLY A 983 -14.24 23.29 -20.44
C GLY A 983 -14.31 22.09 -21.40
N TYR A 984 -15.34 21.99 -22.26
CA TYR A 984 -15.59 20.83 -23.12
C TYR A 984 -15.39 21.09 -24.61
N SER A 985 -15.10 20.03 -25.36
CA SER A 985 -15.24 20.01 -26.83
C SER A 985 -16.71 19.82 -27.22
N SER A 986 -17.22 20.72 -28.07
CA SER A 986 -18.60 20.69 -28.55
C SER A 986 -18.87 19.50 -29.46
N ALA A 987 -20.11 18.99 -29.42
CA ALA A 987 -20.57 17.90 -30.27
C ALA A 987 -21.80 18.32 -31.08
N SER A 988 -22.02 17.68 -32.23
CA SER A 988 -23.16 17.98 -33.12
C SER A 988 -23.70 16.72 -33.79
N ARG A 989 -25.02 16.69 -34.00
CA ARG A 989 -25.74 15.57 -34.60
C ARG A 989 -26.88 16.10 -35.48
N LYS A 990 -27.02 15.54 -36.67
CA LYS A 990 -28.17 15.84 -37.55
C LYS A 990 -29.38 14.98 -37.18
N ILE A 991 -30.56 15.56 -37.30
CA ILE A 991 -31.86 14.89 -37.17
C ILE A 991 -32.72 15.21 -38.41
N MET A 992 -33.55 14.28 -38.82
CA MET A 992 -34.57 14.49 -39.86
C MET A 992 -35.93 14.72 -39.20
N VAL A 993 -36.61 15.82 -39.52
CA VAL A 993 -37.95 16.12 -39.04
C VAL A 993 -38.94 15.93 -40.19
N THR A 994 -39.85 14.97 -40.05
CA THR A 994 -40.80 14.57 -41.10
C THR A 994 -42.21 15.10 -40.87
N SER A 995 -42.96 15.29 -41.95
CA SER A 995 -44.33 15.81 -41.90
C SER A 995 -45.28 14.82 -41.22
N ALA A 996 -46.17 15.34 -40.37
CA ALA A 996 -47.22 14.58 -39.69
C ALA A 996 -48.50 14.42 -40.55
N LEU A 997 -48.46 14.85 -41.82
CA LEU A 997 -49.59 14.78 -42.76
C LEU A 997 -49.63 13.45 -43.52
N GLU A 998 -50.63 12.62 -43.21
CA GLU A 998 -50.92 11.38 -43.96
C GLU A 998 -52.03 11.57 -44.97
N VAL A 999 -51.83 11.05 -46.19
CA VAL A 999 -52.92 10.86 -47.15
C VAL A 999 -53.71 9.61 -46.75
N MET A 1000 -54.93 9.79 -46.24
CA MET A 1000 -55.79 8.69 -45.79
C MET A 1000 -56.43 7.93 -46.97
N ASP A 1001 -56.98 8.66 -47.93
CA ASP A 1001 -57.71 8.13 -49.10
C ASP A 1001 -57.36 8.86 -50.40
N LEU A 1002 -57.52 8.15 -51.53
CA LEU A 1002 -57.39 8.66 -52.90
C LEU A 1002 -58.61 8.20 -53.72
N THR A 1003 -59.64 9.03 -53.75
CA THR A 1003 -60.88 8.76 -54.47
C THR A 1003 -60.72 9.04 -55.97
N LEU A 1004 -61.02 8.03 -56.79
CA LEU A 1004 -61.00 8.08 -58.26
C LEU A 1004 -62.43 7.89 -58.81
N PRO A 1005 -62.77 8.43 -60.00
CA PRO A 1005 -64.08 8.24 -60.61
C PRO A 1005 -64.22 6.83 -61.20
N GLU A 1006 -65.43 6.24 -61.11
CA GLU A 1006 -65.72 4.87 -61.56
C GLU A 1006 -65.44 4.64 -63.06
N THR A 1007 -65.64 5.67 -63.89
CA THR A 1007 -65.40 5.66 -65.34
C THR A 1007 -64.84 6.99 -65.81
N ALA A 1008 -64.09 6.96 -66.92
CA ALA A 1008 -63.58 8.15 -67.59
C ALA A 1008 -63.54 7.95 -69.11
N ASN A 1009 -63.50 9.05 -69.87
CA ASN A 1009 -63.43 9.03 -71.33
C ASN A 1009 -62.16 9.75 -71.80
N ALA A 1010 -61.52 9.25 -72.86
CA ALA A 1010 -60.36 9.93 -73.41
C ALA A 1010 -60.71 11.35 -73.88
N LYS A 1011 -59.81 12.30 -73.58
CA LYS A 1011 -59.90 13.74 -73.89
C LYS A 1011 -61.06 14.45 -73.19
N GLN A 1012 -61.51 13.92 -72.04
CA GLN A 1012 -62.38 14.61 -71.09
C GLN A 1012 -61.75 14.69 -69.70
N SER A 1013 -61.72 15.88 -69.10
CA SER A 1013 -61.12 16.11 -67.79
C SER A 1013 -61.89 15.36 -66.69
N MET A 1014 -61.22 14.45 -66.00
CA MET A 1014 -61.69 13.82 -64.77
C MET A 1014 -61.30 14.64 -63.54
N LYS A 1015 -62.00 14.40 -62.43
CA LYS A 1015 -61.62 14.90 -61.09
C LYS A 1015 -61.10 13.76 -60.24
N ILE A 1016 -60.07 14.05 -59.46
CA ILE A 1016 -59.44 13.15 -58.49
C ILE A 1016 -59.41 13.89 -57.15
N SER A 1017 -59.70 13.21 -56.05
CA SER A 1017 -59.65 13.82 -54.70
C SER A 1017 -58.88 12.96 -53.72
N ALA A 1018 -57.97 13.58 -52.97
CA ALA A 1018 -57.29 12.96 -51.85
C ALA A 1018 -57.78 13.56 -50.53
N VAL A 1019 -57.86 12.75 -49.47
CA VAL A 1019 -58.12 13.22 -48.10
C VAL A 1019 -56.82 13.12 -47.31
N VAL A 1020 -56.42 14.23 -46.71
CA VAL A 1020 -55.16 14.41 -45.96
C VAL A 1020 -55.52 14.68 -44.51
N HIS A 1021 -54.89 13.97 -43.59
CA HIS A 1021 -55.09 14.10 -42.15
C HIS A 1021 -53.79 14.53 -41.47
N ASN A 1022 -53.87 15.53 -40.59
CA ASN A 1022 -52.77 15.85 -39.71
C ASN A 1022 -52.85 15.02 -38.43
N LYS A 1023 -51.87 14.14 -38.19
CA LYS A 1023 -51.75 13.39 -36.93
C LYS A 1023 -51.00 14.14 -35.83
N GLY A 1024 -50.29 15.22 -36.20
CA GLY A 1024 -49.53 16.07 -35.29
C GLY A 1024 -50.42 17.02 -34.47
N SER A 1025 -49.81 17.57 -33.42
CA SER A 1025 -50.44 18.52 -32.50
C SER A 1025 -50.35 19.99 -32.93
N GLU A 1026 -49.70 20.27 -34.07
CA GLU A 1026 -49.47 21.62 -34.62
C GLU A 1026 -49.79 21.63 -36.12
N VAL A 1027 -49.97 22.82 -36.70
CA VAL A 1027 -50.26 23.00 -38.14
C VAL A 1027 -49.04 22.64 -39.02
N ASP A 1028 -49.27 21.83 -40.05
CA ASP A 1028 -48.22 21.33 -40.96
C ASP A 1028 -48.61 21.54 -42.44
N THR A 1029 -47.65 21.48 -43.36
CA THR A 1029 -47.85 21.68 -44.81
C THR A 1029 -46.99 20.74 -45.64
N ILE A 1030 -47.62 20.00 -46.56
CA ILE A 1030 -46.95 19.03 -47.45
C ILE A 1030 -47.26 19.28 -48.93
N THR A 1031 -46.26 19.10 -49.79
CA THR A 1031 -46.44 19.05 -51.25
C THR A 1031 -46.92 17.67 -51.69
N LEU A 1032 -48.13 17.56 -52.22
CA LEU A 1032 -48.68 16.32 -52.76
C LEU A 1032 -48.48 16.24 -54.28
N ASN A 1033 -47.88 15.14 -54.72
CA ASN A 1033 -47.58 14.85 -56.12
C ASN A 1033 -48.53 13.77 -56.65
N LEU A 1034 -49.39 14.12 -57.60
CA LEU A 1034 -50.24 13.17 -58.32
C LEU A 1034 -49.49 12.61 -59.54
N MET A 1035 -49.20 11.33 -59.49
CA MET A 1035 -48.57 10.57 -60.57
C MET A 1035 -49.63 9.80 -61.37
N VAL A 1036 -49.46 9.71 -62.68
CA VAL A 1036 -50.25 8.86 -63.58
C VAL A 1036 -49.29 8.02 -64.42
N ASN A 1037 -49.44 6.70 -64.37
CA ASN A 1037 -48.54 5.72 -64.99
C ASN A 1037 -47.06 6.05 -64.70
N ASP A 1038 -46.77 6.30 -63.42
CA ASP A 1038 -45.44 6.66 -62.88
C ASP A 1038 -44.83 7.97 -63.41
N THR A 1039 -45.62 8.80 -64.10
CA THR A 1039 -45.23 10.14 -64.56
C THR A 1039 -45.98 11.22 -63.76
N LEU A 1040 -45.30 12.30 -63.35
CA LEU A 1040 -45.93 13.41 -62.63
C LEU A 1040 -46.96 14.13 -63.51
N ALA A 1041 -48.20 14.27 -63.04
CA ALA A 1041 -49.28 14.95 -63.75
C ALA A 1041 -49.68 16.29 -63.13
N GLU A 1042 -49.77 16.37 -61.80
CA GLU A 1042 -50.09 17.61 -61.06
C GLU A 1042 -49.40 17.59 -59.69
N SER A 1043 -49.02 18.75 -59.16
CA SER A 1043 -48.34 18.91 -57.87
C SER A 1043 -48.95 20.10 -57.12
N LYS A 1044 -49.13 19.97 -55.80
CA LYS A 1044 -49.92 20.92 -55.01
C LYS A 1044 -49.60 20.89 -53.52
N ASP A 1045 -49.34 22.06 -52.94
CA ASP A 1045 -49.13 22.23 -51.50
C ASP A 1045 -50.44 22.20 -50.72
N VAL A 1046 -50.39 21.62 -49.52
CA VAL A 1046 -51.56 21.37 -48.66
C VAL A 1046 -51.20 21.62 -47.21
N THR A 1047 -51.73 22.70 -46.64
CA THR A 1047 -51.70 22.98 -45.20
C THR A 1047 -52.90 22.33 -44.51
N VAL A 1048 -52.69 21.73 -43.33
CA VAL A 1048 -53.75 21.13 -42.50
C VAL A 1048 -53.50 21.43 -41.02
N GLU A 1049 -54.50 21.98 -40.33
CA GLU A 1049 -54.47 22.25 -38.89
C GLU A 1049 -54.35 20.96 -38.07
N ALA A 1050 -53.86 21.07 -36.83
CA ALA A 1050 -53.64 19.94 -35.92
C ALA A 1050 -54.89 19.05 -35.75
N GLY A 1051 -54.75 17.74 -35.98
CA GLY A 1051 -55.85 16.78 -35.86
C GLY A 1051 -56.95 16.87 -36.94
N GLU A 1052 -56.89 17.83 -37.87
CA GLU A 1052 -57.95 18.03 -38.88
C GLU A 1052 -57.77 17.19 -40.16
N ASN A 1053 -58.77 17.25 -41.05
CA ASN A 1053 -58.80 16.62 -42.36
C ASN A 1053 -59.04 17.65 -43.48
N SER A 1054 -58.15 17.69 -44.47
CA SER A 1054 -58.30 18.51 -45.68
C SER A 1054 -58.58 17.66 -46.91
N THR A 1055 -59.46 18.12 -47.82
CA THR A 1055 -59.80 17.42 -49.07
C THR A 1055 -59.27 18.17 -50.28
N VAL A 1056 -58.35 17.54 -51.01
CA VAL A 1056 -57.55 18.16 -52.07
C VAL A 1056 -58.00 17.63 -53.42
N GLN A 1057 -58.51 18.50 -54.29
CA GLN A 1057 -58.89 18.13 -55.65
C GLN A 1057 -57.79 18.45 -56.67
N PHE A 1058 -57.60 17.50 -57.58
CA PHE A 1058 -56.74 17.52 -58.76
C PHE A 1058 -57.62 17.30 -60.01
N SER A 1059 -57.14 17.64 -61.21
CA SER A 1059 -57.84 17.31 -62.46
C SER A 1059 -56.91 16.86 -63.57
N TYR A 1060 -57.20 15.69 -64.12
CA TYR A 1060 -56.41 15.04 -65.16
C TYR A 1060 -57.24 14.82 -66.42
N ASN A 1061 -56.62 14.92 -67.60
CA ASN A 1061 -57.27 14.73 -68.89
C ASN A 1061 -56.54 13.63 -69.68
N PRO A 1062 -57.04 12.37 -69.68
CA PRO A 1062 -56.32 11.27 -70.31
C PRO A 1062 -56.43 11.33 -71.84
N ASP A 1063 -55.31 11.44 -72.55
CA ASP A 1063 -55.32 11.54 -74.02
C ASP A 1063 -55.56 10.19 -74.75
N GLU A 1064 -55.26 9.08 -74.08
CA GLU A 1064 -55.34 7.71 -74.62
C GLU A 1064 -56.28 6.82 -73.80
N THR A 1065 -56.87 5.82 -74.46
CA THR A 1065 -57.79 4.85 -73.86
C THR A 1065 -57.06 3.62 -73.29
N GLY A 1066 -57.67 2.97 -72.30
CA GLY A 1066 -57.10 1.85 -71.56
C GLY A 1066 -57.06 2.10 -70.05
N LEU A 1067 -56.39 1.20 -69.32
CA LEU A 1067 -56.29 1.27 -67.86
C LEU A 1067 -55.16 2.21 -67.43
N HIS A 1068 -55.50 3.35 -66.81
CA HIS A 1068 -54.53 4.29 -66.23
C HIS A 1068 -54.40 4.05 -64.73
N ARG A 1069 -53.16 4.03 -64.22
CA ARG A 1069 -52.83 3.88 -62.81
C ARG A 1069 -52.45 5.22 -62.20
N PHE A 1070 -53.14 5.60 -61.14
CA PHE A 1070 -52.92 6.84 -60.39
C PHE A 1070 -52.22 6.51 -59.08
N SER A 1071 -51.27 7.34 -58.66
CA SER A 1071 -50.67 7.23 -57.32
C SER A 1071 -50.32 8.59 -56.73
N LEU A 1072 -50.45 8.70 -55.41
CA LEU A 1072 -50.18 9.92 -54.64
C LEU A 1072 -49.81 9.50 -53.21
N ASN A 1073 -48.63 9.92 -52.74
CA ASN A 1073 -48.00 9.54 -51.46
C ASN A 1073 -48.31 8.09 -51.00
N GLY A 1074 -47.96 7.11 -51.84
CA GLY A 1074 -48.11 5.68 -51.55
C GLY A 1074 -49.51 5.09 -51.76
N LYS A 1075 -50.58 5.89 -51.78
CA LYS A 1075 -51.92 5.43 -52.20
C LYS A 1075 -51.94 5.23 -53.71
N THR A 1076 -52.63 4.19 -54.18
CA THR A 1076 -52.74 3.86 -55.61
C THR A 1076 -54.15 3.42 -55.98
N GLY A 1077 -54.56 3.69 -57.22
CA GLY A 1077 -55.79 3.16 -57.81
C GLY A 1077 -55.73 3.17 -59.34
N THR A 1078 -56.75 2.63 -59.99
CA THR A 1078 -56.81 2.55 -61.47
C THR A 1078 -58.18 2.94 -62.00
N VAL A 1079 -58.21 3.64 -63.14
CA VAL A 1079 -59.45 3.94 -63.87
C VAL A 1079 -59.31 3.44 -65.31
N ASN A 1080 -60.33 2.74 -65.82
CA ASN A 1080 -60.42 2.42 -67.24
C ASN A 1080 -60.95 3.64 -68.00
N VAL A 1081 -60.15 4.13 -68.96
CA VAL A 1081 -60.49 5.27 -69.81
C VAL A 1081 -61.01 4.73 -71.15
N GLU A 1082 -62.27 5.01 -71.45
CA GLU A 1082 -62.96 4.47 -72.64
C GLU A 1082 -63.00 5.48 -73.79
N GLU A 1083 -63.30 5.00 -75.01
CA GLU A 1083 -63.53 5.89 -76.15
C GLU A 1083 -64.83 6.68 -75.96
N ALA A 1084 -64.73 8.01 -75.96
CA ALA A 1084 -65.88 8.90 -75.85
C ALA A 1084 -66.90 8.62 -76.98
N GLN A 1085 -68.01 7.96 -76.66
CA GLN A 1085 -68.88 7.35 -77.67
C GLN A 1085 -69.48 8.36 -78.66
N THR A 1086 -69.04 8.29 -79.91
CA THR A 1086 -69.56 9.15 -80.99
C THR A 1086 -70.98 8.76 -81.38
N SER A 1087 -71.91 9.69 -81.22
CA SER A 1087 -73.36 9.52 -81.45
C SER A 1087 -73.74 9.18 -82.90
N SER A 1088 -73.63 7.90 -83.27
CA SER A 1088 -73.88 7.40 -84.63
C SER A 1088 -75.34 7.58 -85.12
N TRP A 1089 -76.29 7.92 -84.25
CA TRP A 1089 -77.68 8.20 -84.63
C TRP A 1089 -77.81 9.41 -85.58
N LEU A 1090 -76.89 10.38 -85.53
CA LEU A 1090 -76.85 11.49 -86.50
C LEU A 1090 -76.62 11.01 -87.95
N ILE A 1091 -75.82 9.96 -88.15
CA ILE A 1091 -75.45 9.46 -89.48
C ILE A 1091 -76.67 8.83 -90.16
N GLY A 1092 -77.48 8.08 -89.41
CA GLY A 1092 -78.75 7.54 -89.89
C GLY A 1092 -79.76 8.63 -90.28
N LEU A 1093 -79.80 9.72 -89.50
CA LEU A 1093 -80.69 10.86 -89.76
C LEU A 1093 -80.35 11.57 -91.08
N ILE A 1094 -79.05 11.78 -91.37
CA ILE A 1094 -78.57 12.34 -92.63
C ILE A 1094 -78.94 11.45 -93.83
N LEU A 1095 -78.83 10.13 -93.69
CA LEU A 1095 -79.08 9.17 -94.78
C LEU A 1095 -80.58 9.12 -95.17
N VAL A 1096 -81.49 9.20 -94.19
CA VAL A 1096 -82.93 9.36 -94.44
C VAL A 1096 -83.25 10.68 -95.16
N LEU A 1097 -82.55 11.76 -94.81
CA LEU A 1097 -82.75 13.08 -95.41
C LEU A 1097 -82.33 13.12 -96.88
N LEU A 1098 -81.24 12.43 -97.25
CA LEU A 1098 -80.83 12.25 -98.65
C LEU A 1098 -81.84 11.45 -99.49
N ILE A 1099 -82.47 10.42 -98.92
CA ILE A 1099 -83.53 9.64 -99.59
C ILE A 1099 -84.76 10.54 -99.86
N ALA A 1100 -85.15 11.39 -98.91
CA ALA A 1100 -86.24 12.35 -99.08
C ALA A 1100 -85.95 13.37 -100.20
N ILE A 1101 -84.71 13.85 -100.31
CA ILE A 1101 -84.28 14.74 -101.41
C ILE A 1101 -84.36 14.01 -102.76
N GLY A 1102 -83.90 12.76 -102.85
CA GLY A 1102 -83.99 11.95 -104.06
C GLY A 1102 -85.44 11.74 -104.54
N ALA A 1103 -86.37 11.46 -103.61
CA ALA A 1103 -87.79 11.34 -103.93
C ALA A 1103 -88.39 12.66 -104.46
N GLY A 1104 -87.98 13.81 -103.91
CA GLY A 1104 -88.39 15.12 -104.40
C GLY A 1104 -87.95 15.40 -105.85
N ILE A 1105 -86.72 14.99 -106.22
CA ILE A 1105 -86.19 15.15 -107.58
C ILE A 1105 -86.92 14.24 -108.58
N TYR A 1106 -87.21 12.99 -108.20
CA TYR A 1106 -87.98 12.06 -109.03
C TYR A 1106 -89.40 12.56 -109.34
N LEU A 1107 -90.09 13.11 -108.34
CA LEU A 1107 -91.43 13.71 -108.50
C LEU A 1107 -91.42 15.01 -109.31
N TYR A 1108 -90.30 15.72 -109.37
CA TYR A 1108 -90.12 16.89 -110.23
C TYR A 1108 -89.91 16.50 -111.71
N GLN A 1109 -89.11 15.48 -112.00
CA GLN A 1109 -88.82 15.05 -113.38
C GLN A 1109 -89.97 14.26 -114.04
N THR A 1110 -90.84 13.61 -113.27
CA THR A 1110 -91.94 12.79 -113.80
C THR A 1110 -93.25 13.56 -114.05
N GLY A 1111 -93.35 14.82 -113.61
CA GLY A 1111 -94.48 15.71 -113.93
C GLY A 1111 -95.79 15.44 -113.17
N GLU A 1112 -95.85 14.44 -112.28
CA GLU A 1112 -97.08 14.10 -111.53
C GLU A 1112 -97.40 15.08 -110.38
N LEU A 1113 -96.45 15.92 -109.98
CA LEU A 1113 -96.56 16.86 -108.85
C LEU A 1113 -97.80 17.77 -108.92
N ASP A 1114 -98.18 18.19 -110.13
CA ASP A 1114 -99.32 19.09 -110.36
C ASP A 1114 -100.69 18.40 -110.18
N LYS A 1115 -100.78 17.07 -110.30
CA LYS A 1115 -101.96 16.30 -109.89
C LYS A 1115 -102.13 16.34 -108.37
N LEU A 1116 -101.02 16.15 -107.64
CA LEU A 1116 -101.00 16.10 -106.18
C LEU A 1116 -101.42 17.44 -105.56
N GLN A 1117 -100.91 18.57 -106.07
CA GLN A 1117 -101.38 19.89 -105.64
C GLN A 1117 -102.87 20.12 -105.93
N ARG A 1118 -103.38 19.66 -107.09
CA ARG A 1118 -104.81 19.75 -107.42
C ARG A 1118 -105.70 18.85 -106.55
N GLN A 1119 -105.20 17.70 -106.05
CA GLN A 1119 -105.92 16.88 -105.08
C GLN A 1119 -105.94 17.50 -103.67
N VAL A 1120 -104.79 17.96 -103.14
CA VAL A 1120 -104.73 18.56 -101.79
C VAL A 1120 -105.54 19.87 -101.73
N LYS A 1121 -105.48 20.71 -102.77
CA LYS A 1121 -106.31 21.93 -102.85
C LYS A 1121 -107.82 21.64 -102.90
N LYS A 1122 -108.22 20.41 -103.27
CA LYS A 1122 -109.62 19.96 -103.23
C LYS A 1122 -110.05 19.44 -101.85
N MET A 1123 -109.12 19.10 -100.95
CA MET A 1123 -109.43 18.79 -99.55
C MET A 1123 -109.36 20.01 -98.63
N MET A 1124 -108.53 21.02 -98.93
CA MET A 1124 -108.54 22.31 -98.22
C MET A 1124 -109.77 23.21 -98.52
N GLN A 1125 -110.76 22.72 -99.26
CA GLN A 1125 -112.07 23.37 -99.45
C GLN A 1125 -113.27 22.44 -99.16
N GLY A 1126 -113.07 21.50 -98.22
CA GLY A 1126 -114.15 20.94 -97.39
C GLY A 1126 -114.47 21.80 -96.14
N ARG A 1127 -113.75 22.91 -95.97
CA ARG A 1127 -113.70 23.84 -94.83
C ARG A 1127 -113.18 23.22 -93.52
#